data_AF-A0A522DNU5-F1
#
_entry.id   AF-A0A522DNU5-F1
#
_cell.length_a   1.000
_cell.length_b   1.000
_cell.length_c   1.000
_cell.angle_alpha   90.00
_cell.angle_beta   90.00
_cell.angle_gamma   90.00
#
_symmetry.space_group_name_H-M   'P 1'
#
loop_
_entity.id
_entity.type
_entity.pdbx_description
1 polymer ?
#
loop_
_entity_poly.entity_id
_entity_poly.type
_entity_poly.pdbx_seq_one_letter_code
_entity_poly.pdbx_strand_id
1 'polypeptide(L)'
;MTAMDAPSDPAFGLRTEQGGPPAAQESPSFGDVIIPAFRQTNTVVSAIQYLRNSGEYEPVPSYNPIDDIKGWRDQKYLADHAMKFVGSQSPADTYAIKDQIDTEEEDRRLLASSGKIGFVATAVAGALDPTMLLPGGVGIDAAKGGLTFTKAAVATGKAGLLATTAQEVLLHGTQQTRTFEESALNVASGTLLSALIGGGATAFLSPTERAAVEAKLSADRADMNAHAGNPPTGEMPVAPPSSGVAYPVAAGAAASDTRKLELVDFGLNQIPGVSRLVEKTSPMQRVFGADSPTARRTGADLAETSLLFKENLEGGVTTAGPALDREARLLIHQGQVATGDELSRLFSEYRYGEHVRAPRARDTLQGITGQRPEGKMSFSEFKEAVSDALRNGDQHEIPQVQQAAQTIRNKVFEPWKKRAIDAGLLPENVGVKTADSYLSRLYNKQAITARRPEFVDRVTDWLWGDQQAKAEAQTKIGAYHGALQSHEATIGKIQDRITKLEVDADVIAARQEETTRLNKAANQRARKLREGADQDTLPLQNAQGGAAFETLARNRGNLLADRASAKLAEIETLEQKLATETASRDSMRAKIEDEIGRWEGKSTKEAKAALKARGEAEQARTAAIEAGTSKSKGERLGSADKAVDRAVARIMESDRSLTRDELRSRAQEITDRIIGSPDGRLPYDLGMEHGTAFGGSGEAPRGALAAREFNIPDATIKDFLENDIEHIIATHLKTMVPDVLLTEKFGDTRMTEAFRKINDEYAAMVDAAKSEKERGRLEKERQGVIDDLAAIRDRIRGTYAISSELPMRNAARAANVLKNYNVLTSMGSAALSSLPDMAGSVMRHGLTSTFRDAWVPFFQFLTQQSDAWQEAGRQYRAMGIAVESVLASRHHALTDTLDTYHPQSRVERTMQWATGKFQFVNMLAPWTDFAKINASMVAGSELLRAVKAASEGTASARMLRTLGESGVEPHMADRIAKAFETGGEIRDGVHLPNTAEWTDAEARRVFEGAVARDADIAVVTPGQEKPLIMSHPLLSILFQFKSFTAAATERVLISNLQRRDAQVLQGMIFSMGLGMLSYKLNSLTGGSPTSDKPQDWVKEAISRGNLLGWFEEGNALASKATRGGVDIYRMIGADKPLSRYASRSAMDQLLGPTAGKIGGIIQGVQAVSRPSEWNEADSKAIRRLVAGQNVFYLRRLFDQVEASGNNAFGIPMKAKPENR
;
A
#
# COMPACT_ATOMS: atom_id res chain seq x y z
N MET A 1 10.38 24.81 93.85
CA MET A 1 9.76 23.91 94.84
C MET A 1 8.67 23.20 94.08
N THR A 2 8.74 21.93 93.71
CA THR A 2 9.27 20.70 94.33
C THR A 2 9.66 19.77 93.16
N ALA A 3 10.83 19.12 93.13
CA ALA A 3 11.19 17.91 93.91
C ALA A 3 10.18 16.79 93.57
N MET A 4 10.52 15.62 93.03
CA MET A 4 11.57 14.64 93.37
C MET A 4 11.62 13.63 92.21
N ASP A 5 12.80 13.28 91.69
CA ASP A 5 13.69 12.20 92.16
C ASP A 5 13.03 10.81 92.19
N ALA A 6 13.53 9.91 91.33
CA ALA A 6 14.38 8.76 91.73
C ALA A 6 14.54 7.76 90.52
N PRO A 7 15.51 6.82 90.52
CA PRO A 7 16.85 7.08 90.04
C PRO A 7 17.37 6.06 88.99
N SER A 8 18.51 6.44 88.41
CA SER A 8 19.47 5.78 87.51
C SER A 8 19.78 4.30 87.78
N ASP A 9 19.93 3.50 86.70
CA ASP A 9 21.24 3.01 86.19
C ASP A 9 21.08 2.26 84.83
N PRO A 10 22.14 1.87 84.08
CA PRO A 10 22.79 2.67 83.03
C PRO A 10 22.78 1.96 81.66
N ALA A 11 22.03 2.49 80.69
CA ALA A 11 22.20 2.10 79.29
C ALA A 11 21.82 3.25 78.34
N PHE A 12 22.30 4.46 78.59
CA PHE A 12 22.22 5.53 77.59
C PHE A 12 23.28 6.62 77.83
N GLY A 13 24.51 6.36 77.38
CA GLY A 13 25.52 7.39 77.17
C GLY A 13 25.48 7.85 75.70
N LEU A 14 25.18 9.13 75.47
CA LEU A 14 25.27 9.76 74.16
C LEU A 14 26.74 10.01 73.78
N ARG A 15 27.14 9.38 72.69
CA ARG A 15 28.00 9.85 71.58
C ARG A 15 29.23 10.70 71.92
N THR A 16 30.39 10.12 71.61
CA THR A 16 31.40 10.79 70.79
C THR A 16 31.76 9.89 69.60
N GLU A 17 31.85 10.50 68.42
CA GLU A 17 32.40 9.99 67.16
C GLU A 17 31.49 9.21 66.18
N GLN A 18 31.39 9.81 64.97
CA GLN A 18 31.05 9.30 63.64
C GLN A 18 30.20 8.01 63.54
N GLY A 19 28.88 8.20 63.34
CA GLY A 19 28.00 7.20 62.74
C GLY A 19 27.33 7.81 61.51
N GLY A 20 27.53 7.21 60.34
CA GLY A 20 26.89 7.62 59.08
C GLY A 20 25.36 7.60 59.17
N PRO A 21 24.65 8.24 58.21
CA PRO A 21 23.20 8.14 58.14
C PRO A 21 22.77 6.67 58.11
N PRO A 22 21.63 6.29 58.72
CA PRO A 22 21.12 4.93 58.63
C PRO A 22 21.07 4.54 57.16
N ALA A 23 21.55 3.34 56.83
CA ALA A 23 21.44 2.81 55.48
C ALA A 23 19.98 2.99 55.03
N ALA A 24 19.79 3.76 53.95
CA ALA A 24 18.48 3.93 53.36
C ALA A 24 17.95 2.52 53.06
N GLN A 25 16.84 2.15 53.68
CA GLN A 25 16.08 0.98 53.24
C GLN A 25 15.81 1.19 51.75
N GLU A 26 16.33 0.29 50.91
CA GLU A 26 16.13 0.37 49.47
C GLU A 26 14.62 0.45 49.20
N SER A 27 14.20 1.51 48.51
CA SER A 27 12.80 1.64 48.11
C SER A 27 12.47 0.50 47.14
N PRO A 28 11.36 -0.23 47.33
CA PRO A 28 11.00 -1.36 46.48
C PRO A 28 11.02 -0.98 45.00
N SER A 29 11.69 -1.80 44.18
CA SER A 29 11.76 -1.57 42.74
C SER A 29 10.44 -1.95 42.07
N PHE A 30 10.23 -1.50 40.82
CA PHE A 30 9.07 -1.92 40.03
C PHE A 30 8.96 -3.45 39.88
N GLY A 31 10.10 -4.15 39.87
CA GLY A 31 10.14 -5.61 39.84
C GLY A 31 9.61 -6.26 41.11
N ASP A 32 9.84 -5.64 42.26
CA ASP A 32 9.42 -6.16 43.57
C ASP A 32 7.90 -6.03 43.77
N VAL A 33 7.28 -5.05 43.11
CA VAL A 33 5.85 -4.75 43.28
C VAL A 33 4.95 -5.26 42.17
N ILE A 34 5.49 -5.63 41.00
CA ILE A 34 4.67 -6.06 39.86
C ILE A 34 3.99 -7.41 40.10
N ILE A 35 4.68 -8.37 40.72
CA ILE A 35 4.08 -9.68 41.04
C ILE A 35 2.98 -9.51 42.10
N PRO A 36 3.23 -8.81 43.23
CA PRO A 36 2.18 -8.41 44.18
C PRO A 36 0.98 -7.72 43.53
N ALA A 37 1.22 -6.76 42.62
CA ALA A 37 0.16 -6.06 41.91
C ALA A 37 -0.70 -6.99 41.06
N PHE A 38 -0.07 -7.91 40.30
CA PHE A 38 -0.80 -8.90 39.51
C PHE A 38 -1.59 -9.88 40.40
N ARG A 39 -1.07 -10.31 41.56
CA ARG A 39 -1.83 -11.13 42.51
C ARG A 39 -3.06 -10.40 43.05
N GLN A 40 -2.94 -9.09 43.30
CA GLN A 40 -4.01 -8.26 43.88
C GLN A 40 -5.07 -7.80 42.88
N THR A 41 -4.72 -7.53 41.61
CA THR A 41 -5.65 -6.90 40.65
C THR A 41 -5.88 -7.63 39.33
N ASN A 42 -5.23 -8.77 39.09
CA ASN A 42 -5.45 -9.60 37.90
C ASN A 42 -6.20 -10.90 38.25
N THR A 43 -7.37 -11.10 37.66
CA THR A 43 -8.30 -12.21 37.94
C THR A 43 -7.67 -13.58 37.77
N VAL A 44 -6.78 -13.75 36.80
CA VAL A 44 -6.15 -15.04 36.50
C VAL A 44 -5.03 -15.35 37.47
N VAL A 45 -4.22 -14.36 37.80
CA VAL A 45 -3.13 -14.55 38.77
C VAL A 45 -3.73 -14.78 40.17
N SER A 46 -4.77 -14.05 40.53
CA SER A 46 -5.55 -14.26 41.77
C SER A 46 -6.20 -15.65 41.81
N ALA A 47 -6.83 -16.10 40.72
CA ALA A 47 -7.42 -17.44 40.65
C ALA A 47 -6.37 -18.56 40.72
N ILE A 48 -5.20 -18.37 40.11
CA ILE A 48 -4.08 -19.33 40.20
C ILE A 48 -3.53 -19.40 41.63
N GLN A 49 -3.40 -18.26 42.31
CA GLN A 49 -3.01 -18.20 43.72
C GLN A 49 -4.03 -18.92 44.61
N TYR A 50 -5.33 -18.66 44.40
CA TYR A 50 -6.42 -19.33 45.11
C TYR A 50 -6.42 -20.84 44.89
N LEU A 51 -6.24 -21.31 43.65
CA LEU A 51 -6.17 -22.74 43.33
C LEU A 51 -4.92 -23.43 43.88
N ARG A 52 -3.82 -22.68 44.06
CA ARG A 52 -2.61 -23.18 44.71
C ARG A 52 -2.82 -23.40 46.21
N ASN A 53 -3.69 -22.60 46.82
CA ASN A 53 -3.95 -22.63 48.26
C ASN A 53 -5.20 -23.46 48.63
N SER A 54 -6.09 -23.76 47.68
CA SER A 54 -7.34 -24.53 47.87
C SER A 54 -7.21 -26.03 47.51
N GLY A 55 -6.25 -26.73 48.10
CA GLY A 55 -6.16 -28.20 48.02
C GLY A 55 -7.32 -28.90 48.75
N GLU A 56 -7.69 -30.11 48.34
CA GLU A 56 -8.55 -30.99 49.15
C GLU A 56 -7.75 -31.47 50.36
N TYR A 57 -7.94 -30.83 51.51
CA TYR A 57 -7.34 -31.24 52.78
C TYR A 57 -8.23 -32.29 53.46
N GLU A 58 -7.65 -33.40 53.92
CA GLU A 58 -8.40 -34.42 54.67
C GLU A 58 -8.96 -33.82 55.97
N PRO A 59 -10.28 -33.91 56.23
CA PRO A 59 -10.88 -33.39 57.46
C PRO A 59 -10.33 -34.11 58.69
N VAL A 60 -9.93 -33.35 59.70
CA VAL A 60 -9.56 -33.87 61.02
C VAL A 60 -10.80 -33.81 61.92
N PRO A 61 -11.33 -34.96 62.39
CA PRO A 61 -12.51 -34.98 63.25
C PRO A 61 -12.31 -34.13 64.51
N SER A 62 -13.32 -33.33 64.87
CA SER A 62 -13.30 -32.44 66.05
C SER A 62 -12.24 -31.34 66.03
N TYR A 63 -11.63 -31.06 64.88
CA TYR A 63 -10.72 -29.93 64.71
C TYR A 63 -11.43 -28.58 64.91
N ASN A 64 -10.79 -27.69 65.67
CA ASN A 64 -11.24 -26.33 65.88
C ASN A 64 -10.15 -25.35 65.45
N PRO A 65 -10.33 -24.58 64.36
CA PRO A 65 -9.32 -23.66 63.85
C PRO A 65 -8.93 -22.57 64.86
N ILE A 66 -9.83 -22.26 65.81
CA ILE A 66 -9.60 -21.25 66.84
C ILE A 66 -8.45 -21.62 67.78
N ASP A 67 -8.17 -22.90 67.99
CA ASP A 67 -7.10 -23.35 68.88
C ASP A 67 -5.72 -23.10 68.27
N ASP A 68 -5.58 -23.29 66.95
CA ASP A 68 -4.35 -22.94 66.22
C ASP A 68 -4.18 -21.42 66.12
N ILE A 69 -5.25 -20.68 65.83
CA ILE A 69 -5.21 -19.22 65.69
C ILE A 69 -4.79 -18.53 67.01
N LYS A 70 -5.27 -19.03 68.17
CA LYS A 70 -4.86 -18.54 69.49
C LYS A 70 -3.37 -18.75 69.79
N GLY A 71 -2.75 -19.73 69.14
CA GLY A 71 -1.32 -20.01 69.25
C GLY A 71 -0.43 -19.11 68.40
N TRP A 72 -1.00 -18.29 67.50
CA TRP A 72 -0.24 -17.38 66.66
C TRP A 72 0.23 -16.14 67.44
N ARG A 73 1.39 -15.60 67.07
CA ARG A 73 2.07 -14.50 67.78
C ARG A 73 1.28 -13.19 67.83
N ASP A 74 0.26 -13.02 67.00
CA ASP A 74 -0.54 -11.81 66.88
C ASP A 74 -1.98 -12.05 67.40
N GLN A 75 -2.26 -11.55 68.61
CA GLN A 75 -3.59 -11.68 69.22
C GLN A 75 -4.69 -10.90 68.48
N LYS A 76 -4.34 -9.94 67.61
CA LYS A 76 -5.33 -9.20 66.79
C LYS A 76 -5.75 -9.97 65.55
N TYR A 77 -4.96 -10.94 65.10
CA TYR A 77 -5.25 -11.77 63.93
C TYR A 77 -6.60 -12.49 64.04
N LEU A 78 -6.92 -12.99 65.24
CA LEU A 78 -8.22 -13.61 65.53
C LEU A 78 -9.36 -12.59 65.42
N ALA A 79 -9.17 -11.35 65.90
CA ALA A 79 -10.19 -10.32 65.86
C ALA A 79 -10.48 -9.83 64.42
N ASP A 80 -9.43 -9.75 63.59
CA ASP A 80 -9.52 -9.17 62.25
C ASP A 80 -9.96 -10.20 61.18
N HIS A 81 -9.71 -11.50 61.40
CA HIS A 81 -9.93 -12.54 60.38
C HIS A 81 -10.74 -13.77 60.84
N ALA A 82 -11.27 -13.82 62.07
CA ALA A 82 -11.99 -15.00 62.61
C ALA A 82 -13.03 -15.60 61.64
N MET A 83 -13.78 -14.76 60.93
CA MET A 83 -14.84 -15.20 60.02
C MET A 83 -14.31 -15.93 58.77
N LYS A 84 -13.02 -15.76 58.42
CA LYS A 84 -12.40 -16.38 57.23
C LYS A 84 -12.02 -17.85 57.46
N PHE A 85 -11.91 -18.26 58.73
CA PHE A 85 -11.61 -19.64 59.12
C PHE A 85 -12.88 -20.47 59.41
N VAL A 86 -14.07 -19.86 59.29
CA VAL A 86 -15.35 -20.54 59.52
C VAL A 86 -15.56 -21.60 58.45
N GLY A 87 -15.58 -22.86 58.87
CA GLY A 87 -15.70 -24.01 57.98
C GLY A 87 -14.39 -24.72 57.69
N SER A 88 -13.25 -24.26 58.24
CA SER A 88 -12.00 -25.01 58.13
C SER A 88 -12.04 -26.29 58.97
N GLN A 89 -11.71 -27.42 58.35
CA GLN A 89 -11.88 -28.75 58.95
C GLN A 89 -10.56 -29.46 59.26
N SER A 90 -9.42 -28.85 58.98
CA SER A 90 -8.11 -29.41 59.30
C SER A 90 -7.06 -28.32 59.56
N PRO A 91 -5.96 -28.66 60.28
CA PRO A 91 -4.84 -27.73 60.44
C PRO A 91 -4.27 -27.26 59.10
N ALA A 92 -4.13 -28.17 58.12
CA ALA A 92 -3.58 -27.83 56.81
C ALA A 92 -4.44 -26.80 56.06
N ASP A 93 -5.75 -26.95 56.14
CA ASP A 93 -6.72 -26.00 55.58
C ASP A 93 -6.68 -24.64 56.30
N THR A 94 -6.57 -24.64 57.63
CA THR A 94 -6.42 -23.40 58.42
C THR A 94 -5.11 -22.68 58.13
N TYR A 95 -3.99 -23.40 58.00
CA TYR A 95 -2.71 -22.80 57.62
C TYR A 95 -2.71 -22.31 56.17
N ALA A 96 -3.45 -22.95 55.25
CA ALA A 96 -3.57 -22.48 53.87
C ALA A 96 -4.40 -21.19 53.75
N ILE A 97 -5.51 -21.08 54.51
CA ILE A 97 -6.28 -19.84 54.63
C ILE A 97 -5.41 -18.74 55.23
N LYS A 98 -4.62 -19.05 56.26
CA LYS A 98 -3.68 -18.12 56.88
C LYS A 98 -2.62 -17.63 55.90
N ASP A 99 -1.97 -18.54 55.17
CA ASP A 99 -0.91 -18.22 54.20
C ASP A 99 -1.45 -17.32 53.07
N GLN A 100 -2.69 -17.54 52.65
CA GLN A 100 -3.37 -16.67 51.69
C GLN A 100 -3.60 -15.27 52.25
N ILE A 101 -4.15 -15.14 53.47
CA ILE A 101 -4.39 -13.85 54.12
C ILE A 101 -3.06 -13.10 54.31
N ASP A 102 -2.04 -13.77 54.83
CA ASP A 102 -0.72 -13.17 55.07
C ASP A 102 -0.09 -12.66 53.77
N THR A 103 -0.15 -13.46 52.70
CA THR A 103 0.36 -13.07 51.37
C THR A 103 -0.40 -11.86 50.81
N GLU A 104 -1.73 -11.84 50.95
CA GLU A 104 -2.54 -10.73 50.47
C GLU A 104 -2.28 -9.44 51.27
N GLU A 105 -2.12 -9.53 52.59
CA GLU A 105 -1.78 -8.37 53.41
C GLU A 105 -0.36 -7.87 53.18
N GLU A 106 0.60 -8.77 52.99
CA GLU A 106 1.98 -8.42 52.65
C GLU A 106 2.02 -7.70 51.29
N ASP A 107 1.33 -8.23 50.28
CA ASP A 107 1.21 -7.60 48.96
C ASP A 107 0.54 -6.22 49.07
N ARG A 108 -0.53 -6.08 49.87
CA ARG A 108 -1.20 -4.78 50.10
C ARG A 108 -0.26 -3.78 50.79
N ARG A 109 0.41 -4.19 51.86
CA ARG A 109 1.35 -3.34 52.61
C ARG A 109 2.53 -2.96 51.73
N LEU A 110 3.04 -3.88 50.92
CA LEU A 110 4.11 -3.62 49.96
C LEU A 110 3.67 -2.65 48.87
N LEU A 111 2.52 -2.87 48.23
CA LEU A 111 1.99 -1.96 47.21
C LEU A 111 1.68 -0.57 47.76
N ALA A 112 1.10 -0.49 48.96
CA ALA A 112 0.79 0.77 49.63
C ALA A 112 2.06 1.51 50.09
N SER A 113 3.04 0.80 50.65
CA SER A 113 4.33 1.38 51.08
C SER A 113 5.26 1.71 49.91
N SER A 114 5.06 1.09 48.75
CA SER A 114 5.81 1.37 47.51
C SER A 114 5.30 2.60 46.74
N GLY A 115 4.33 3.32 47.30
CA GLY A 115 3.81 4.57 46.76
C GLY A 115 3.43 4.50 45.27
N LYS A 116 4.00 5.39 44.46
CA LYS A 116 3.64 5.52 43.04
C LYS A 116 4.08 4.32 42.17
N ILE A 117 5.13 3.59 42.56
CA ILE A 117 5.58 2.38 41.83
C ILE A 117 4.59 1.24 42.08
N GLY A 118 4.15 1.05 43.33
CA GLY A 118 3.06 0.14 43.68
C GLY A 118 1.77 0.51 42.95
N PHE A 119 1.42 1.79 42.89
CA PHE A 119 0.23 2.27 42.15
C PHE A 119 0.28 1.98 40.65
N VAL A 120 1.40 2.29 39.96
CA VAL A 120 1.56 2.02 38.51
C VAL A 120 1.53 0.51 38.24
N ALA A 121 2.16 -0.29 39.10
CA ALA A 121 2.12 -1.74 38.99
C ALA A 121 0.68 -2.27 39.10
N THR A 122 -0.10 -1.77 40.07
CA THR A 122 -1.52 -2.09 40.28
C THR A 122 -2.39 -1.72 39.08
N ALA A 123 -2.17 -0.53 38.49
CA ALA A 123 -2.90 -0.08 37.30
C ALA A 123 -2.56 -0.91 36.05
N VAL A 124 -1.28 -1.23 35.83
CA VAL A 124 -0.84 -2.10 34.74
C VAL A 124 -1.39 -3.52 34.90
N ALA A 125 -1.36 -4.07 36.11
CA ALA A 125 -1.88 -5.39 36.42
C ALA A 125 -3.40 -5.51 36.16
N GLY A 126 -4.17 -4.48 36.54
CA GLY A 126 -5.62 -4.42 36.32
C GLY A 126 -6.01 -4.17 34.86
N ALA A 127 -5.25 -3.36 34.12
CA ALA A 127 -5.48 -3.11 32.69
C ALA A 127 -5.18 -4.34 31.80
N LEU A 128 -4.35 -5.26 32.30
CA LEU A 128 -3.98 -6.51 31.62
C LEU A 128 -4.79 -7.71 32.10
N ASP A 129 -5.91 -7.45 32.77
CA ASP A 129 -6.88 -8.48 33.13
C ASP A 129 -7.51 -9.06 31.86
N PRO A 130 -7.53 -10.39 31.66
CA PRO A 130 -8.15 -10.98 30.48
C PRO A 130 -9.66 -10.74 30.38
N THR A 131 -10.35 -10.34 31.46
CA THR A 131 -11.73 -9.86 31.34
C THR A 131 -11.84 -8.56 30.54
N MET A 132 -10.76 -7.79 30.43
CA MET A 132 -10.68 -6.55 29.63
C MET A 132 -10.36 -6.79 28.14
N LEU A 133 -9.92 -8.00 27.77
CA LEU A 133 -9.46 -8.36 26.43
C LEU A 133 -10.46 -9.21 25.62
N LEU A 134 -11.67 -9.45 26.14
CA LEU A 134 -12.73 -10.20 25.47
C LEU A 134 -13.80 -9.25 24.90
N PRO A 135 -13.84 -9.00 23.58
CA PRO A 135 -14.90 -8.20 22.97
C PRO A 135 -16.15 -9.08 22.80
N GLY A 136 -17.21 -8.80 23.58
CA GLY A 136 -18.51 -9.46 23.48
C GLY A 136 -18.54 -10.87 24.08
N GLY A 137 -19.45 -11.11 25.02
CA GLY A 137 -19.59 -12.36 25.78
C GLY A 137 -19.86 -13.60 24.92
N VAL A 138 -18.81 -14.22 24.38
CA VAL A 138 -18.85 -15.53 23.76
C VAL A 138 -18.21 -16.54 24.72
N GLY A 139 -19.05 -17.31 25.40
CA GLY A 139 -18.63 -18.50 26.13
C GLY A 139 -18.15 -19.56 25.14
N ILE A 140 -16.88 -19.97 25.24
CA ILE A 140 -16.37 -21.11 24.50
C ILE A 140 -16.63 -22.36 25.35
N ASP A 141 -17.72 -23.06 25.03
CA ASP A 141 -17.86 -24.49 25.33
C ASP A 141 -17.33 -25.29 24.14
N ALA A 142 -16.31 -26.11 24.37
CA ALA A 142 -15.95 -27.20 23.46
C ALA A 142 -15.47 -28.40 24.27
N ALA A 143 -16.30 -29.43 24.27
CA ALA A 143 -16.14 -30.68 24.98
C ALA A 143 -14.84 -31.42 24.60
N LYS A 144 -13.97 -31.60 25.60
CA LYS A 144 -13.27 -32.84 26.02
C LYS A 144 -11.96 -32.47 26.72
N GLY A 145 -12.00 -32.48 28.05
CA GLY A 145 -10.84 -32.69 28.93
C GLY A 145 -9.72 -31.66 28.88
N GLY A 146 -9.98 -30.41 29.31
CA GLY A 146 -8.94 -29.42 29.61
C GLY A 146 -9.51 -28.31 30.52
N LEU A 147 -8.74 -27.86 31.52
CA LEU A 147 -9.13 -26.87 32.53
C LEU A 147 -9.68 -25.57 31.90
N THR A 148 -10.93 -25.21 32.20
CA THR A 148 -11.62 -24.00 31.71
C THR A 148 -11.99 -23.03 32.85
N PHE A 149 -12.02 -21.73 32.51
CA PHE A 149 -12.37 -20.58 33.37
C PHE A 149 -13.72 -20.73 34.11
N THR A 150 -14.62 -21.54 33.56
CA THR A 150 -15.94 -21.88 34.14
C THR A 150 -15.86 -22.72 35.41
N LYS A 151 -14.82 -23.55 35.62
CA LYS A 151 -14.70 -24.35 36.86
C LYS A 151 -14.46 -23.48 38.10
N ALA A 152 -13.76 -22.37 37.95
CA ALA A 152 -13.56 -21.41 39.04
C ALA A 152 -14.86 -20.66 39.41
N ALA A 153 -15.72 -20.39 38.43
CA ALA A 153 -17.02 -19.73 38.63
C ALA A 153 -18.11 -20.68 39.18
N VAL A 154 -17.99 -22.00 38.93
CA VAL A 154 -18.95 -23.01 39.42
C VAL A 154 -18.63 -23.49 40.85
N ALA A 155 -17.37 -23.44 41.28
CA ALA A 155 -16.96 -23.83 42.63
C ALA A 155 -17.45 -22.87 43.74
N THR A 156 -17.79 -21.62 43.40
CA THR A 156 -18.20 -20.55 44.32
C THR A 156 -19.70 -20.26 44.26
N GLY A 157 -20.52 -21.30 44.40
CA GLY A 157 -21.98 -21.19 44.33
C GLY A 157 -22.59 -20.29 45.40
N LYS A 158 -23.25 -19.18 44.99
CA LYS A 158 -24.55 -18.69 45.48
C LYS A 158 -25.08 -17.48 44.67
N ALA A 159 -26.21 -17.72 43.98
CA ALA A 159 -27.33 -16.84 43.59
C ALA A 159 -27.09 -15.45 42.93
N GLY A 160 -27.27 -15.41 41.60
CA GLY A 160 -27.99 -14.40 40.80
C GLY A 160 -27.82 -12.89 41.07
N LEU A 161 -27.03 -12.20 40.23
CA LEU A 161 -27.21 -10.77 39.91
C LEU A 161 -26.70 -10.45 38.49
N LEU A 162 -27.37 -9.51 37.82
CA LEU A 162 -27.24 -9.14 36.40
C LEU A 162 -25.95 -8.39 36.05
N ALA A 163 -25.61 -8.46 34.76
CA ALA A 163 -24.33 -8.09 34.15
C ALA A 163 -23.97 -6.60 34.23
N THR A 164 -22.99 -6.22 35.06
CA THR A 164 -22.16 -5.01 34.85
C THR A 164 -20.80 -4.97 35.55
N THR A 165 -20.28 -6.01 36.21
CA THR A 165 -18.92 -5.98 36.82
C THR A 165 -18.26 -7.36 36.93
N ALA A 166 -17.89 -7.98 35.81
CA ALA A 166 -17.31 -9.34 35.81
C ALA A 166 -15.97 -9.47 36.56
N GLN A 167 -15.06 -8.50 36.42
CA GLN A 167 -13.70 -8.57 37.01
C GLN A 167 -13.73 -8.50 38.55
N GLU A 168 -14.51 -7.57 39.09
CA GLU A 168 -14.54 -7.31 40.53
C GLU A 168 -15.21 -8.46 41.31
N VAL A 169 -16.23 -9.09 40.73
CA VAL A 169 -16.87 -10.29 41.27
C VAL A 169 -15.90 -11.47 41.29
N LEU A 170 -15.08 -11.65 40.24
CA LEU A 170 -14.09 -12.71 40.16
C LEU A 170 -12.93 -12.53 41.15
N LEU A 171 -12.45 -11.30 41.33
CA LEU A 171 -11.41 -11.00 42.31
C LEU A 171 -11.93 -11.14 43.75
N HIS A 172 -13.15 -10.68 44.03
CA HIS A 172 -13.79 -10.87 45.33
C HIS A 172 -14.09 -12.35 45.64
N GLY A 173 -14.27 -13.18 44.61
CA GLY A 173 -14.44 -14.63 44.76
C GLY A 173 -13.13 -15.41 44.98
N THR A 174 -11.96 -14.80 44.74
CA THR A 174 -10.66 -15.48 44.81
C THR A 174 -9.74 -14.94 45.91
N GLN A 175 -10.07 -13.80 46.53
CA GLN A 175 -9.26 -13.15 47.57
C GLN A 175 -9.97 -13.14 48.93
N GLN A 176 -9.22 -13.40 50.00
CA GLN A 176 -9.75 -13.45 51.38
C GLN A 176 -9.92 -12.05 52.00
N THR A 177 -9.07 -11.09 51.63
CA THR A 177 -8.97 -9.76 52.28
C THR A 177 -9.73 -8.63 51.56
N ARG A 178 -10.37 -8.90 50.41
CA ARG A 178 -11.03 -7.88 49.57
C ARG A 178 -12.39 -7.45 50.12
N THR A 179 -12.65 -6.14 50.16
CA THR A 179 -13.92 -5.55 50.64
C THR A 179 -14.71 -4.85 49.53
N PHE A 180 -16.04 -4.77 49.67
CA PHE A 180 -16.94 -4.13 48.69
C PHE A 180 -16.74 -2.62 48.52
N GLU A 181 -16.17 -1.92 49.52
CA GLU A 181 -15.85 -0.49 49.45
C GLU A 181 -14.57 -0.24 48.63
N GLU A 182 -13.57 -1.12 48.75
CA GLU A 182 -12.36 -1.15 47.92
C GLU A 182 -12.67 -1.50 46.45
N SER A 183 -13.65 -2.37 46.22
CA SER A 183 -14.19 -2.68 44.90
C SER A 183 -14.70 -1.44 44.16
N ALA A 184 -15.37 -0.52 44.87
CA ALA A 184 -15.88 0.73 44.30
C ALA A 184 -14.75 1.76 44.06
N LEU A 185 -13.73 1.83 44.93
CA LEU A 185 -12.55 2.67 44.76
C LEU A 185 -11.62 2.21 43.62
N ASN A 186 -11.53 0.90 43.37
CA ASN A 186 -10.80 0.34 42.23
C ASN A 186 -11.50 0.61 40.89
N VAL A 187 -12.83 0.69 40.86
CA VAL A 187 -13.58 1.21 39.70
C VAL A 187 -13.34 2.72 39.49
N ALA A 188 -13.03 3.47 40.55
CA ALA A 188 -12.65 4.89 40.50
C ALA A 188 -11.16 5.14 40.12
N SER A 189 -10.35 4.10 39.94
CA SER A 189 -8.93 4.22 39.57
C SER A 189 -8.70 4.88 38.21
N GLY A 190 -9.70 4.87 37.31
CA GLY A 190 -9.69 5.63 36.05
C GLY A 190 -9.66 7.15 36.24
N THR A 191 -10.14 7.67 37.37
CA THR A 191 -10.13 9.11 37.69
C THR A 191 -8.81 9.55 38.30
N LEU A 192 -8.09 8.65 38.99
CA LEU A 192 -6.82 8.93 39.66
C LEU A 192 -5.61 8.86 38.71
N LEU A 193 -5.71 8.14 37.58
CA LEU A 193 -4.69 8.20 36.53
C LEU A 193 -4.54 9.61 35.95
N SER A 194 -5.61 10.41 35.92
CA SER A 194 -5.58 11.82 35.56
C SER A 194 -4.65 12.65 36.46
N ALA A 195 -4.45 12.25 37.72
CA ALA A 195 -3.55 12.91 38.66
C ALA A 195 -2.07 12.53 38.45
N LEU A 196 -1.77 11.36 37.89
CA LEU A 196 -0.40 10.96 37.47
C LEU A 196 0.00 11.56 36.11
N ILE A 197 -0.98 11.77 35.24
CA ILE A 197 -0.81 12.34 33.88
C ILE A 197 -0.39 13.83 33.94
N GLY A 198 -0.48 14.48 35.11
CA GLY A 198 -0.10 15.88 35.32
C GLY A 198 1.40 16.23 35.51
N GLY A 199 2.35 15.28 35.54
CA GLY A 199 3.78 15.65 35.72
C GLY A 199 4.77 14.55 36.13
N GLY A 200 4.79 13.42 35.43
CA GLY A 200 5.51 12.19 35.83
C GLY A 200 7.00 12.11 35.49
N ALA A 201 7.81 12.95 36.13
CA ALA A 201 9.25 12.73 36.44
C ALA A 201 9.73 13.79 37.44
N THR A 202 9.07 14.94 37.43
CA THR A 202 9.43 16.16 38.16
C THR A 202 8.72 16.27 39.52
N ALA A 203 7.69 15.46 39.76
CA ALA A 203 6.97 15.36 41.03
C ALA A 203 7.65 14.51 42.12
N PHE A 204 8.92 14.12 41.92
CA PHE A 204 9.74 13.35 42.88
C PHE A 204 11.01 14.08 43.31
N LEU A 205 11.21 15.26 42.75
CA LEU A 205 12.33 16.13 43.03
C LEU A 205 11.78 17.23 43.94
N SER A 206 12.53 17.61 44.99
CA SER A 206 12.24 18.88 45.68
C SER A 206 12.17 20.03 44.65
N PRO A 207 11.47 21.14 44.91
CA PRO A 207 11.34 22.24 43.95
C PRO A 207 12.68 22.68 43.33
N THR A 208 13.77 22.55 44.08
CA THR A 208 15.14 22.85 43.67
C THR A 208 15.75 21.75 42.79
N GLU A 209 15.60 20.47 43.13
CA GLU A 209 16.04 19.35 42.29
C GLU A 209 15.24 19.26 40.98
N ARG A 210 13.96 19.66 41.02
CA ARG A 210 13.07 19.74 39.86
C ARG A 210 13.58 20.80 38.90
N ALA A 211 13.85 21.99 39.42
CA ALA A 211 14.48 23.05 38.66
C ALA A 211 15.87 22.63 38.15
N ALA A 212 16.66 21.86 38.92
CA ALA A 212 17.98 21.41 38.51
C ALA A 212 17.97 20.33 37.41
N VAL A 213 17.03 19.38 37.44
CA VAL A 213 16.89 18.36 36.39
C VAL A 213 16.23 18.94 35.15
N GLU A 214 15.22 19.81 35.29
CA GLU A 214 14.65 20.55 34.17
C GLU A 214 15.72 21.47 33.55
N ALA A 215 16.50 22.20 34.36
CA ALA A 215 17.61 23.03 33.89
C ALA A 215 18.73 22.20 33.25
N LYS A 216 19.08 21.05 33.80
CA LYS A 216 20.12 20.18 33.24
C LYS A 216 19.67 19.47 31.96
N LEU A 217 18.44 18.98 31.90
CA LEU A 217 17.89 18.36 30.69
C LEU A 217 17.66 19.40 29.58
N SER A 218 17.25 20.63 29.94
CA SER A 218 17.15 21.74 28.99
C SER A 218 18.51 22.27 28.55
N ALA A 219 19.51 22.31 29.45
CA ALA A 219 20.90 22.61 29.13
C ALA A 219 21.52 21.53 28.24
N ASP A 220 21.41 20.25 28.59
CA ASP A 220 21.89 19.13 27.75
C ASP A 220 21.18 19.13 26.38
N ARG A 221 19.88 19.49 26.34
CA ARG A 221 19.13 19.66 25.08
C ARG A 221 19.62 20.87 24.28
N ALA A 222 19.88 22.01 24.93
CA ALA A 222 20.42 23.21 24.31
C ALA A 222 21.84 22.97 23.78
N ASP A 223 22.69 22.28 24.56
CA ASP A 223 24.05 21.91 24.20
C ASP A 223 24.06 20.90 23.04
N MET A 224 23.21 19.87 23.07
CA MET A 224 23.06 18.93 21.95
C MET A 224 22.47 19.59 20.70
N ASN A 225 21.58 20.58 20.84
CA ASN A 225 21.03 21.35 19.71
C ASN A 225 22.07 22.29 19.12
N ALA A 226 22.86 22.97 19.97
CA ALA A 226 23.95 23.85 19.57
C ALA A 226 25.09 23.06 18.90
N HIS A 227 25.48 21.90 19.46
CA HIS A 227 26.48 21.00 18.86
C HIS A 227 26.02 20.40 17.52
N ALA A 228 24.71 20.31 17.27
CA ALA A 228 24.14 19.81 16.02
C ALA A 228 23.84 20.91 14.98
N GLY A 229 24.12 22.20 15.29
CA GLY A 229 23.87 23.32 14.38
C GLY A 229 22.39 23.58 14.07
N ASN A 230 21.47 23.10 14.91
CA ASN A 230 20.03 23.30 14.75
C ASN A 230 19.59 24.64 15.40
N PRO A 231 18.59 25.36 14.84
CA PRO A 231 18.07 26.58 15.47
C PRO A 231 17.51 26.28 16.87
N PRO A 232 17.68 27.18 17.86
CA PRO A 232 17.21 26.96 19.22
C PRO A 232 15.67 26.85 19.27
N THR A 233 15.16 25.69 19.68
CA THR A 233 13.72 25.42 19.80
C THR A 233 13.09 25.96 21.10
N GLY A 234 13.55 27.11 21.60
CA GLY A 234 12.97 27.83 22.73
C GLY A 234 12.28 29.10 22.22
N GLU A 235 11.04 29.33 22.66
CA GLU A 235 10.20 30.52 22.41
C GLU A 235 10.72 31.48 21.33
N MET A 236 10.45 31.14 20.07
CA MET A 236 10.54 32.12 19.00
C MET A 236 9.54 33.24 19.33
N PRO A 237 9.94 34.52 19.25
CA PRO A 237 9.00 35.63 19.37
C PRO A 237 7.83 35.36 18.43
N VAL A 238 6.61 35.45 18.93
CA VAL A 238 5.39 35.46 18.10
C VAL A 238 5.69 36.39 16.94
N ALA A 239 5.71 35.86 15.72
CA ALA A 239 5.95 36.66 14.54
C ALA A 239 4.94 37.82 14.57
N PRO A 240 5.38 39.09 14.43
CA PRO A 240 4.44 40.20 14.35
C PRO A 240 3.45 39.88 13.23
N PRO A 241 2.17 40.28 13.34
CA PRO A 241 1.16 40.00 12.32
C PRO A 241 1.70 40.53 10.98
N SER A 242 2.20 39.62 10.15
CA SER A 242 2.82 39.99 8.88
C SER A 242 1.68 40.40 7.97
N SER A 243 1.60 41.70 7.74
CA SER A 243 0.81 42.32 6.69
C SER A 243 1.03 41.58 5.37
N GLY A 244 -0.01 40.89 4.90
CA GLY A 244 -0.29 40.62 3.49
C GLY A 244 0.89 40.28 2.59
N VAL A 245 1.74 39.31 2.95
CA VAL A 245 2.59 38.67 1.94
C VAL A 245 1.69 37.73 1.16
N ALA A 246 1.18 38.23 0.04
CA ALA A 246 0.58 37.41 -0.99
C ALA A 246 1.61 36.36 -1.40
N TYR A 247 1.34 35.08 -1.07
CA TYR A 247 1.99 33.98 -1.75
C TYR A 247 1.62 34.11 -3.23
N PRO A 248 2.59 34.22 -4.16
CA PRO A 248 2.25 34.37 -5.57
C PRO A 248 1.56 33.08 -6.03
N VAL A 249 0.24 33.17 -6.21
CA VAL A 249 -0.52 32.22 -7.00
C VAL A 249 -0.11 32.48 -8.46
N ALA A 250 0.96 31.84 -8.90
CA ALA A 250 1.38 31.88 -10.29
C ALA A 250 0.50 30.92 -11.11
N ALA A 251 -0.64 31.44 -11.58
CA ALA A 251 -1.28 30.92 -12.76
C ALA A 251 -0.37 31.18 -13.97
N GLY A 252 0.21 30.11 -14.53
CA GLY A 252 0.95 30.13 -15.81
C GLY A 252 2.47 30.10 -15.69
N ALA A 253 3.07 29.08 -16.34
CA ALA A 253 4.51 28.79 -16.48
C ALA A 253 5.25 28.36 -15.19
N ALA A 254 5.41 27.03 -15.03
CA ALA A 254 6.29 26.32 -14.10
C ALA A 254 6.81 27.16 -12.91
N ALA A 255 6.01 27.30 -11.85
CA ALA A 255 6.51 27.78 -10.56
C ALA A 255 7.68 26.88 -10.15
N SER A 256 8.88 27.44 -10.06
CA SER A 256 10.06 26.69 -9.66
C SER A 256 9.90 26.31 -8.19
N ASP A 257 9.74 25.01 -7.92
CA ASP A 257 9.77 24.46 -6.57
C ASP A 257 11.03 24.93 -5.83
N THR A 258 10.86 25.50 -4.63
CA THR A 258 11.92 26.13 -3.84
C THR A 258 12.39 25.27 -2.67
N ARG A 259 11.77 24.11 -2.40
CA ARG A 259 12.11 23.23 -1.26
C ARG A 259 13.59 22.81 -1.31
N LYS A 260 14.39 22.89 -0.24
CA LYS A 260 15.76 22.33 -0.30
C LYS A 260 15.80 20.89 0.23
N LEU A 261 14.93 20.57 1.19
CA LEU A 261 14.81 19.29 1.87
C LEU A 261 16.15 18.87 2.50
N GLU A 262 16.69 19.75 3.34
CA GLU A 262 17.89 19.43 4.13
C GLU A 262 17.49 18.63 5.37
N LEU A 263 18.05 17.43 5.52
CA LEU A 263 17.79 16.60 6.70
C LEU A 263 18.25 17.31 7.98
N VAL A 264 17.44 17.20 9.03
CA VAL A 264 17.87 17.54 10.39
C VAL A 264 18.93 16.53 10.82
N ASP A 265 20.04 16.98 11.39
CA ASP A 265 21.10 16.08 11.86
C ASP A 265 20.59 15.22 13.03
N PHE A 266 20.80 13.92 12.94
CA PHE A 266 20.46 12.94 13.96
C PHE A 266 21.62 12.68 14.94
N GLY A 267 22.79 13.32 14.76
CA GLY A 267 23.90 13.38 15.71
C GLY A 267 24.83 12.17 15.71
N LEU A 268 24.61 11.18 14.85
CA LEU A 268 25.49 10.00 14.72
C LEU A 268 26.73 10.26 13.85
N ASN A 269 26.80 11.42 13.19
CA ASN A 269 27.92 11.85 12.36
C ASN A 269 29.24 11.97 13.13
N GLN A 270 29.15 12.14 14.44
CA GLN A 270 30.29 12.26 15.35
C GLN A 270 30.87 10.89 15.77
N ILE A 271 30.21 9.77 15.45
CA ILE A 271 30.65 8.42 15.79
C ILE A 271 31.26 7.76 14.54
N PRO A 272 32.60 7.55 14.48
CA PRO A 272 33.27 7.03 13.29
C PRO A 272 32.72 5.67 12.85
N GLY A 273 32.39 5.56 11.55
CA GLY A 273 31.91 4.31 10.93
C GLY A 273 30.41 4.01 11.14
N VAL A 274 29.78 4.66 12.12
CA VAL A 274 28.35 4.46 12.44
C VAL A 274 27.43 5.21 11.48
N SER A 275 27.74 6.47 11.13
CA SER A 275 26.94 7.23 10.16
C SER A 275 26.87 6.54 8.79
N ARG A 276 27.98 6.01 8.29
CA ARG A 276 28.03 5.26 7.02
C ARG A 276 27.20 3.98 7.01
N LEU A 277 27.04 3.32 8.15
CA LEU A 277 26.23 2.10 8.27
C LEU A 277 24.73 2.43 8.17
N VAL A 278 24.34 3.60 8.67
CA VAL A 278 22.94 4.05 8.67
C VAL A 278 22.59 4.68 7.31
N GLU A 279 23.32 5.72 6.90
CA GLU A 279 23.04 6.55 5.70
C GLU A 279 23.06 5.78 4.38
N LYS A 280 23.82 4.70 4.28
CA LYS A 280 24.02 3.97 3.02
C LYS A 280 23.12 2.76 2.84
N THR A 281 22.30 2.39 3.81
CA THR A 281 21.49 1.16 3.73
C THR A 281 20.14 1.40 3.08
N SER A 282 19.49 2.52 3.38
CA SER A 282 18.19 2.92 2.82
C SER A 282 18.38 3.71 1.50
N PRO A 283 17.67 3.37 0.40
CA PRO A 283 17.69 4.18 -0.81
C PRO A 283 17.15 5.60 -0.57
N MET A 284 16.14 5.74 0.30
CA MET A 284 15.58 7.06 0.66
C MET A 284 16.62 7.93 1.37
N GLN A 285 17.43 7.36 2.28
CA GLN A 285 18.49 8.13 2.94
C GLN A 285 19.60 8.55 1.99
N ARG A 286 19.96 7.71 1.01
CA ARG A 286 20.92 8.09 -0.03
C ARG A 286 20.38 9.23 -0.91
N VAL A 287 19.10 9.17 -1.28
CA VAL A 287 18.44 10.25 -2.04
C VAL A 287 18.36 11.53 -1.21
N PHE A 288 17.96 11.48 0.06
CA PHE A 288 17.86 12.67 0.92
C PHE A 288 19.20 13.23 1.39
N GLY A 289 20.27 12.42 1.37
CA GLY A 289 21.64 12.86 1.61
C GLY A 289 22.37 13.36 0.36
N ALA A 290 21.70 13.37 -0.81
CA ALA A 290 22.28 13.78 -2.07
C ALA A 290 22.43 15.31 -2.18
N ASP A 291 23.45 15.76 -2.92
CA ASP A 291 23.73 17.18 -3.14
C ASP A 291 22.61 17.87 -3.96
N SER A 292 21.99 17.14 -4.91
CA SER A 292 20.91 17.68 -5.76
C SER A 292 19.59 17.88 -4.99
N PRO A 293 19.08 19.12 -4.82
CA PRO A 293 17.74 19.34 -4.29
C PRO A 293 16.65 18.77 -5.20
N THR A 294 16.87 18.72 -6.53
CA THR A 294 15.93 18.08 -7.47
C THR A 294 15.74 16.60 -7.16
N ALA A 295 16.84 15.88 -6.87
CA ALA A 295 16.78 14.50 -6.45
C ALA A 295 16.01 14.32 -5.14
N ARG A 296 16.29 15.17 -4.15
CA ARG A 296 15.61 15.14 -2.84
C ARG A 296 14.11 15.40 -2.96
N ARG A 297 13.71 16.40 -3.75
CA ARG A 297 12.29 16.71 -4.04
C ARG A 297 11.61 15.54 -4.73
N THR A 298 12.25 15.00 -5.77
CA THR A 298 11.75 13.84 -6.50
C THR A 298 11.55 12.65 -5.56
N GLY A 299 12.49 12.42 -4.64
CA GLY A 299 12.38 11.39 -3.60
C GLY A 299 11.21 11.62 -2.65
N ALA A 300 11.07 12.82 -2.09
CA ALA A 300 9.95 13.18 -1.18
C ALA A 300 8.58 13.08 -1.86
N ASP A 301 8.51 13.44 -3.13
CA ASP A 301 7.28 13.41 -3.91
C ASP A 301 6.90 11.99 -4.34
N LEU A 302 7.90 11.13 -4.58
CA LEU A 302 7.71 9.75 -5.00
C LEU A 302 7.37 8.82 -3.83
N ALA A 303 8.04 8.99 -2.69
CA ALA A 303 7.96 8.06 -1.56
C ALA A 303 7.84 8.75 -0.21
N GLU A 304 6.97 8.21 0.64
CA GLU A 304 6.78 8.64 2.02
C GLU A 304 8.08 8.53 2.83
N THR A 305 8.28 9.54 3.67
CA THR A 305 9.38 9.56 4.64
C THR A 305 8.89 9.94 6.05
N SER A 306 9.50 9.32 7.05
CA SER A 306 9.40 9.69 8.47
C SER A 306 10.49 10.65 8.93
N LEU A 307 11.46 10.95 8.06
CA LEU A 307 12.57 11.84 8.35
C LEU A 307 12.08 13.29 8.48
N LEU A 308 12.78 14.05 9.31
CA LEU A 308 12.53 15.47 9.55
C LEU A 308 13.53 16.30 8.75
N PHE A 309 13.03 17.34 8.08
CA PHE A 309 13.82 18.32 7.34
C PHE A 309 13.84 19.65 8.07
N LYS A 310 14.90 20.44 7.87
CA LYS A 310 15.07 21.75 8.53
C LYS A 310 13.89 22.67 8.23
N GLU A 311 13.38 22.64 7.00
CA GLU A 311 12.22 23.42 6.58
C GLU A 311 10.96 23.05 7.37
N ASN A 312 10.80 21.80 7.81
CA ASN A 312 9.65 21.42 8.63
C ASN A 312 9.66 22.13 9.99
N LEU A 313 10.83 22.47 10.53
CA LEU A 313 10.93 23.23 11.79
C LEU A 313 10.34 24.64 11.65
N GLU A 314 10.31 25.16 10.42
CA GLU A 314 9.75 26.47 10.05
C GLU A 314 8.31 26.35 9.49
N GLY A 315 7.71 25.15 9.52
CA GLY A 315 6.39 24.88 8.96
C GLY A 315 6.37 24.61 7.44
N GLY A 316 7.53 24.52 6.81
CA GLY A 316 7.67 24.15 5.39
C GLY A 316 7.28 22.70 5.13
N VAL A 317 6.65 22.46 3.97
CA VAL A 317 6.15 21.13 3.59
C VAL A 317 7.25 20.23 3.00
N THR A 318 7.19 18.94 3.33
CA THR A 318 8.06 17.93 2.72
C THR A 318 7.60 17.58 1.31
N THR A 319 6.29 17.46 1.12
CA THR A 319 5.58 17.15 -0.13
C THR A 319 4.31 17.99 -0.19
N ALA A 320 3.89 18.43 -1.38
CA ALA A 320 2.58 19.08 -1.56
C ALA A 320 1.49 17.99 -1.58
N GLY A 321 0.81 17.79 -0.45
CA GLY A 321 -0.08 16.65 -0.24
C GLY A 321 0.68 15.32 -0.07
N PRO A 322 -0.01 14.16 -0.15
CA PRO A 322 0.62 12.86 0.09
C PRO A 322 1.71 12.55 -0.95
N ALA A 323 2.75 11.84 -0.49
CA ALA A 323 3.71 11.22 -1.40
C ALA A 323 3.00 10.19 -2.30
N LEU A 324 3.53 9.97 -3.50
CA LEU A 324 2.87 9.16 -4.51
C LEU A 324 2.64 7.71 -4.05
N ASP A 325 3.63 7.07 -3.42
CA ASP A 325 3.50 5.69 -2.93
C ASP A 325 2.43 5.53 -1.83
N ARG A 326 2.27 6.56 -0.98
CA ARG A 326 1.26 6.65 0.07
C ARG A 326 -0.11 6.80 -0.56
N GLU A 327 -0.26 7.73 -1.48
CA GLU A 327 -1.51 7.96 -2.19
C GLU A 327 -1.94 6.73 -2.99
N ALA A 328 -1.01 6.09 -3.69
CA ALA A 328 -1.28 4.86 -4.43
C ALA A 328 -1.81 3.76 -3.50
N ARG A 329 -1.13 3.52 -2.36
CA ARG A 329 -1.57 2.53 -1.36
C ARG A 329 -2.95 2.86 -0.80
N LEU A 330 -3.20 4.11 -0.46
CA LEU A 330 -4.49 4.57 0.07
C LEU A 330 -5.62 4.30 -0.93
N LEU A 331 -5.47 4.75 -2.18
CA LEU A 331 -6.48 4.58 -3.22
C LEU A 331 -6.72 3.12 -3.60
N ILE A 332 -5.66 2.30 -3.63
CA ILE A 332 -5.77 0.85 -3.85
C ILE A 332 -6.57 0.22 -2.71
N HIS A 333 -6.22 0.50 -1.45
CA HIS A 333 -6.93 -0.06 -0.30
C HIS A 333 -8.39 0.39 -0.24
N GLN A 334 -8.68 1.68 -0.49
CA GLN A 334 -10.04 2.20 -0.56
C GLN A 334 -10.87 1.45 -1.61
N GLY A 335 -10.33 1.30 -2.83
CA GLY A 335 -11.00 0.57 -3.90
C GLY A 335 -11.27 -0.90 -3.56
N GLN A 336 -10.30 -1.58 -2.91
CA GLN A 336 -10.46 -2.97 -2.50
C GLN A 336 -11.47 -3.15 -1.35
N VAL A 337 -11.42 -2.29 -0.32
CA VAL A 337 -12.35 -2.32 0.81
C VAL A 337 -13.77 -2.02 0.34
N ALA A 338 -13.97 -0.95 -0.42
CA ALA A 338 -15.28 -0.57 -0.94
C ALA A 338 -15.89 -1.69 -1.79
N THR A 339 -15.08 -2.34 -2.63
CA THR A 339 -15.50 -3.49 -3.43
C THR A 339 -15.87 -4.70 -2.55
N GLY A 340 -14.98 -5.09 -1.62
CA GLY A 340 -15.18 -6.28 -0.80
C GLY A 340 -16.37 -6.16 0.15
N ASP A 341 -16.59 -4.96 0.71
CA ASP A 341 -17.74 -4.67 1.58
C ASP A 341 -19.05 -4.68 0.79
N GLU A 342 -19.06 -4.11 -0.42
CA GLU A 342 -20.23 -4.11 -1.29
C GLU A 342 -20.59 -5.52 -1.77
N LEU A 343 -19.60 -6.29 -2.22
CA LEU A 343 -19.80 -7.70 -2.59
C LEU A 343 -20.34 -8.51 -1.41
N SER A 344 -19.81 -8.29 -0.21
CA SER A 344 -20.27 -9.00 0.99
C SER A 344 -21.69 -8.60 1.38
N ARG A 345 -22.06 -7.33 1.23
CA ARG A 345 -23.41 -6.81 1.46
C ARG A 345 -24.39 -7.45 0.47
N LEU A 346 -24.14 -7.34 -0.83
CA LEU A 346 -25.00 -7.86 -1.90
C LEU A 346 -25.11 -9.39 -1.85
N PHE A 347 -24.03 -10.09 -1.52
CA PHE A 347 -24.07 -11.53 -1.31
C PHE A 347 -24.93 -11.91 -0.10
N SER A 348 -24.81 -11.17 1.02
CA SER A 348 -25.64 -11.40 2.20
C SER A 348 -27.11 -11.18 1.89
N GLU A 349 -27.45 -10.13 1.15
CA GLU A 349 -28.82 -9.86 0.68
C GLU A 349 -29.34 -10.97 -0.24
N TYR A 350 -28.51 -11.43 -1.18
CA TYR A 350 -28.85 -12.56 -2.06
C TYR A 350 -29.14 -13.85 -1.28
N ARG A 351 -28.35 -14.12 -0.23
CA ARG A 351 -28.36 -15.40 0.48
C ARG A 351 -29.33 -15.45 1.66
N TYR A 352 -29.49 -14.34 2.38
CA TYR A 352 -30.26 -14.26 3.63
C TYR A 352 -31.41 -13.25 3.59
N GLY A 353 -31.56 -12.50 2.50
CA GLY A 353 -32.55 -11.43 2.38
C GLY A 353 -32.06 -10.08 2.92
N GLU A 354 -32.88 -9.05 2.70
CA GLU A 354 -32.52 -7.63 2.85
C GLU A 354 -32.13 -7.19 4.28
N HIS A 355 -32.46 -7.99 5.30
CA HIS A 355 -32.33 -7.61 6.72
C HIS A 355 -31.27 -8.40 7.51
N VAL A 356 -30.46 -9.25 6.85
CA VAL A 356 -29.53 -10.15 7.55
C VAL A 356 -28.09 -9.97 7.07
N ARG A 357 -27.30 -9.16 7.79
CA ARG A 357 -25.82 -9.18 7.69
C ARG A 357 -25.29 -10.38 8.47
N ALA A 358 -24.99 -11.48 7.77
CA ALA A 358 -24.32 -12.64 8.37
C ALA A 358 -22.78 -12.44 8.33
N PRO A 359 -22.03 -12.79 9.41
CA PRO A 359 -20.58 -12.75 9.38
C PRO A 359 -19.99 -13.68 8.30
N ARG A 360 -18.93 -13.25 7.59
CA ARG A 360 -18.21 -14.06 6.56
C ARG A 360 -17.81 -15.46 7.06
N ALA A 361 -17.54 -15.59 8.37
CA ALA A 361 -17.21 -16.86 9.02
C ALA A 361 -18.36 -17.87 9.02
N ARG A 362 -19.62 -17.41 9.15
CA ARG A 362 -20.81 -18.28 9.15
C ARG A 362 -21.03 -18.94 7.79
N ASP A 363 -20.85 -18.20 6.70
CA ASP A 363 -20.96 -18.75 5.34
C ASP A 363 -19.83 -19.74 5.03
N THR A 364 -18.59 -19.42 5.42
CA THR A 364 -17.45 -20.33 5.26
C THR A 364 -17.70 -21.65 6.01
N LEU A 365 -18.19 -21.58 7.25
CA LEU A 365 -18.55 -22.75 8.04
C LEU A 365 -19.68 -23.55 7.39
N GLN A 366 -20.77 -22.91 6.93
CA GLN A 366 -21.89 -23.58 6.27
C GLN A 366 -21.52 -24.21 4.92
N GLY A 367 -20.58 -23.60 4.19
CA GLY A 367 -20.01 -24.15 2.96
C GLY A 367 -19.19 -25.42 3.20
N ILE A 368 -18.43 -25.47 4.31
CA ILE A 368 -17.63 -26.62 4.75
C ILE A 368 -18.51 -27.72 5.35
N THR A 369 -19.55 -27.37 6.14
CA THR A 369 -20.45 -28.33 6.79
C THR A 369 -21.54 -28.87 5.85
N GLY A 370 -21.60 -28.40 4.60
CA GLY A 370 -22.61 -28.83 3.63
C GLY A 370 -24.02 -28.29 3.91
N GLN A 371 -24.20 -27.42 4.91
CA GLN A 371 -25.47 -26.83 5.29
C GLN A 371 -25.83 -25.61 4.42
N ARG A 372 -25.71 -25.74 3.10
CA ARG A 372 -26.04 -24.66 2.15
C ARG A 372 -27.56 -24.61 1.94
N PRO A 373 -28.21 -23.44 2.03
CA PRO A 373 -29.56 -23.25 1.50
C PRO A 373 -29.65 -23.76 0.05
N GLU A 374 -30.67 -24.57 -0.24
CA GLU A 374 -30.85 -25.14 -1.58
C GLU A 374 -30.99 -24.04 -2.64
N GLY A 375 -30.31 -24.23 -3.78
CA GLY A 375 -30.37 -23.30 -4.92
C GLY A 375 -29.60 -21.98 -4.78
N LYS A 376 -28.81 -21.78 -3.71
CA LYS A 376 -28.04 -20.54 -3.50
C LYS A 376 -26.54 -20.74 -3.70
N MET A 377 -25.93 -19.86 -4.50
CA MET A 377 -24.48 -19.82 -4.76
C MET A 377 -23.67 -19.62 -3.46
N SER A 378 -22.46 -20.16 -3.45
CA SER A 378 -21.39 -19.77 -2.52
C SER A 378 -20.85 -18.38 -2.84
N PHE A 379 -20.09 -17.78 -1.93
CA PHE A 379 -19.48 -16.47 -2.18
C PHE A 379 -18.50 -16.50 -3.38
N SER A 380 -17.79 -17.61 -3.59
CA SER A 380 -16.90 -17.76 -4.75
C SER A 380 -17.68 -17.77 -6.07
N GLU A 381 -18.74 -18.58 -6.14
CA GLU A 381 -19.61 -18.65 -7.33
C GLU A 381 -20.32 -17.32 -7.58
N PHE A 382 -20.73 -16.60 -6.53
CA PHE A 382 -21.29 -15.25 -6.65
C PHE A 382 -20.29 -14.28 -7.26
N LYS A 383 -19.02 -14.28 -6.79
CA LYS A 383 -17.96 -13.44 -7.36
C LYS A 383 -17.67 -13.76 -8.83
N GLU A 384 -17.67 -15.04 -9.19
CA GLU A 384 -17.52 -15.49 -10.58
C GLU A 384 -18.68 -15.01 -11.46
N ALA A 385 -19.92 -15.10 -10.97
CA ALA A 385 -21.10 -14.59 -11.66
C ALA A 385 -21.03 -13.06 -11.87
N VAL A 386 -20.47 -12.31 -10.93
CA VAL A 386 -20.23 -10.86 -11.07
C VAL A 386 -19.19 -10.57 -12.15
N SER A 387 -18.09 -11.33 -12.21
CA SER A 387 -17.09 -11.20 -13.30
C SER A 387 -17.71 -11.50 -14.66
N ASP A 388 -18.56 -12.53 -14.73
CA ASP A 388 -19.27 -12.88 -15.95
C ASP A 388 -20.23 -11.77 -16.39
N ALA A 389 -21.01 -11.20 -15.47
CA ALA A 389 -21.87 -10.06 -15.75
C ALA A 389 -21.06 -8.85 -16.27
N LEU A 390 -19.91 -8.54 -15.64
CA LEU A 390 -19.02 -7.46 -16.05
C LEU A 390 -18.42 -7.61 -17.46
N ARG A 391 -18.33 -8.83 -18.01
CA ARG A 391 -17.89 -9.07 -19.39
C ARG A 391 -19.04 -8.97 -20.41
N ASN A 392 -20.28 -9.15 -19.96
CA ASN A 392 -21.48 -9.29 -20.79
C ASN A 392 -22.49 -8.14 -20.58
N GLY A 393 -22.01 -6.89 -20.64
CA GLY A 393 -22.86 -5.70 -20.58
C GLY A 393 -23.35 -5.32 -19.17
N ASP A 394 -22.69 -5.81 -18.13
CA ASP A 394 -23.06 -5.61 -16.72
C ASP A 394 -24.50 -6.14 -16.42
N GLN A 395 -24.91 -7.22 -17.10
CA GLN A 395 -26.24 -7.85 -16.98
C GLN A 395 -26.17 -9.24 -16.32
N HIS A 396 -27.16 -9.58 -15.48
CA HIS A 396 -27.32 -10.93 -14.92
C HIS A 396 -28.77 -11.16 -14.47
N GLU A 397 -29.25 -12.41 -14.50
CA GLU A 397 -30.59 -12.79 -14.02
C GLU A 397 -30.79 -12.56 -12.50
N ILE A 398 -29.70 -12.38 -11.76
CA ILE A 398 -29.73 -12.20 -10.30
C ILE A 398 -29.50 -10.72 -10.04
N PRO A 399 -30.49 -9.98 -9.49
CA PRO A 399 -30.39 -8.53 -9.31
C PRO A 399 -29.16 -8.10 -8.52
N GLN A 400 -28.79 -8.84 -7.48
CA GLN A 400 -27.61 -8.53 -6.65
C GLN A 400 -26.29 -8.72 -7.41
N VAL A 401 -26.22 -9.67 -8.34
CA VAL A 401 -25.03 -9.88 -9.20
C VAL A 401 -24.93 -8.74 -10.22
N GLN A 402 -26.05 -8.38 -10.85
CA GLN A 402 -26.13 -7.25 -11.77
C GLN A 402 -25.76 -5.93 -11.08
N GLN A 403 -26.31 -5.67 -9.90
CA GLN A 403 -26.00 -4.49 -9.10
C GLN A 403 -24.52 -4.43 -8.70
N ALA A 404 -23.92 -5.56 -8.32
CA ALA A 404 -22.50 -5.64 -8.02
C ALA A 404 -21.65 -5.28 -9.24
N ALA A 405 -21.97 -5.84 -10.41
CA ALA A 405 -21.26 -5.54 -11.66
C ALA A 405 -21.34 -4.05 -12.02
N GLN A 406 -22.54 -3.46 -12.00
CA GLN A 406 -22.74 -2.04 -12.28
C GLN A 406 -22.04 -1.12 -11.25
N THR A 407 -22.07 -1.49 -9.97
CA THR A 407 -21.40 -0.72 -8.92
C THR A 407 -19.89 -0.72 -9.11
N ILE A 408 -19.31 -1.89 -9.39
CA ILE A 408 -17.88 -2.04 -9.65
C ILE A 408 -17.47 -1.26 -10.91
N ARG A 409 -18.24 -1.35 -12.01
CA ARG A 409 -18.02 -0.57 -13.23
C ARG A 409 -17.90 0.92 -12.92
N ASN A 410 -18.90 1.45 -12.23
CA ASN A 410 -19.06 2.89 -12.02
C ASN A 410 -18.14 3.45 -10.93
N LYS A 411 -17.81 2.66 -9.89
CA LYS A 411 -16.99 3.12 -8.77
C LYS A 411 -15.50 2.79 -8.92
N VAL A 412 -15.14 1.81 -9.75
CA VAL A 412 -13.74 1.36 -9.91
C VAL A 412 -13.26 1.58 -11.33
N PHE A 413 -13.84 0.92 -12.34
CA PHE A 413 -13.25 0.92 -13.67
C PHE A 413 -13.39 2.25 -14.43
N GLU A 414 -14.57 2.87 -14.46
CA GLU A 414 -14.79 4.11 -15.21
C GLU A 414 -14.02 5.32 -14.65
N PRO A 415 -13.96 5.56 -13.31
CA PRO A 415 -13.18 6.67 -12.76
C PRO A 415 -11.69 6.57 -13.10
N TRP A 416 -11.11 5.37 -12.98
CA TRP A 416 -9.70 5.16 -13.31
C TRP A 416 -9.42 5.19 -14.81
N LYS A 417 -10.35 4.72 -15.64
CA LYS A 417 -10.28 4.88 -17.10
C LYS A 417 -10.27 6.36 -17.47
N LYS A 418 -11.18 7.15 -16.91
CA LYS A 418 -11.27 8.60 -17.15
C LYS A 418 -9.97 9.30 -16.76
N ARG A 419 -9.47 9.07 -15.54
CA ARG A 419 -8.18 9.65 -15.09
C ARG A 419 -7.01 9.24 -15.98
N ALA A 420 -6.98 8.00 -16.45
CA ALA A 420 -5.94 7.56 -17.38
C ALA A 420 -6.03 8.24 -18.76
N ILE A 421 -7.24 8.52 -19.26
CA ILE A 421 -7.43 9.32 -20.48
C ILE A 421 -6.98 10.77 -20.23
N ASP A 422 -7.45 11.38 -19.14
CA ASP A 422 -7.12 12.76 -18.78
C ASP A 422 -5.61 12.96 -18.56
N ALA A 423 -4.91 11.95 -18.03
CA ALA A 423 -3.46 11.92 -17.87
C ALA A 423 -2.69 11.61 -19.18
N GLY A 424 -3.37 11.34 -20.29
CA GLY A 424 -2.75 11.00 -21.57
C GLY A 424 -2.18 9.57 -21.66
N LEU A 425 -2.49 8.70 -20.70
CA LEU A 425 -2.13 7.27 -20.74
C LEU A 425 -2.99 6.47 -21.70
N LEU A 426 -4.20 6.94 -22.02
CA LEU A 426 -5.17 6.28 -22.91
C LEU A 426 -5.75 7.26 -23.93
N PRO A 427 -6.03 6.83 -25.18
CA PRO A 427 -6.74 7.65 -26.14
C PRO A 427 -8.22 7.83 -25.74
N GLU A 428 -8.85 8.92 -26.15
CA GLU A 428 -10.24 9.26 -25.79
C GLU A 428 -11.26 8.19 -26.21
N ASN A 429 -10.98 7.44 -27.29
CA ASN A 429 -11.88 6.42 -27.85
C ASN A 429 -11.43 4.97 -27.55
N VAL A 430 -10.90 4.68 -26.36
CA VAL A 430 -10.62 3.27 -25.95
C VAL A 430 -11.94 2.49 -25.81
N GLY A 431 -12.17 1.56 -26.75
CA GLY A 431 -13.30 0.65 -26.78
C GLY A 431 -12.92 -0.82 -26.55
N VAL A 432 -13.91 -1.65 -26.23
CA VAL A 432 -13.77 -3.09 -25.97
C VAL A 432 -13.98 -3.86 -27.26
N LYS A 433 -13.05 -4.75 -27.60
CA LYS A 433 -13.11 -5.55 -28.85
C LYS A 433 -13.30 -7.06 -28.63
N THR A 434 -13.09 -7.54 -27.41
CA THR A 434 -13.01 -8.99 -27.12
C THR A 434 -14.17 -9.50 -26.27
N ALA A 435 -15.05 -8.61 -25.82
CA ALA A 435 -16.21 -8.86 -24.96
C ALA A 435 -17.21 -7.71 -25.16
N ASP A 436 -18.44 -7.89 -24.67
CA ASP A 436 -19.50 -6.86 -24.79
C ASP A 436 -19.18 -5.63 -23.93
N SER A 437 -18.53 -5.83 -22.78
CA SER A 437 -18.11 -4.78 -21.86
C SER A 437 -16.70 -5.01 -21.32
N TYR A 438 -16.08 -3.93 -20.82
CA TYR A 438 -14.67 -3.96 -20.44
C TYR A 438 -14.48 -4.75 -19.14
N LEU A 439 -13.58 -5.72 -19.10
CA LEU A 439 -13.02 -6.20 -17.85
C LEU A 439 -11.53 -6.40 -18.04
N SER A 440 -10.73 -5.98 -17.07
CA SER A 440 -9.29 -6.21 -17.07
C SER A 440 -9.03 -7.71 -17.25
N ARG A 441 -8.41 -8.08 -18.37
CA ARG A 441 -8.16 -9.49 -18.68
C ARG A 441 -6.98 -9.97 -17.84
N LEU A 442 -7.25 -10.94 -16.98
CA LEU A 442 -6.26 -11.60 -16.15
C LEU A 442 -6.35 -13.10 -16.49
N TYR A 443 -5.22 -13.73 -16.82
CA TYR A 443 -5.17 -15.12 -17.25
C TYR A 443 -5.00 -16.04 -16.04
N ASN A 444 -5.80 -17.10 -15.98
CA ASN A 444 -5.58 -18.20 -15.04
C ASN A 444 -4.41 -19.06 -15.52
N LYS A 445 -3.19 -18.65 -15.14
CA LYS A 445 -1.95 -19.31 -15.56
C LYS A 445 -1.87 -20.77 -15.15
N GLN A 446 -2.54 -21.17 -14.08
CA GLN A 446 -2.63 -22.58 -13.71
C GLN A 446 -3.48 -23.35 -14.71
N ALA A 447 -4.69 -22.87 -15.03
CA ALA A 447 -5.56 -23.53 -15.99
C ALA A 447 -4.83 -23.70 -17.33
N ILE A 448 -4.10 -22.66 -17.75
CA ILE A 448 -3.26 -22.68 -18.96
C ILE A 448 -2.13 -23.70 -18.82
N THR A 449 -1.41 -23.74 -17.70
CA THR A 449 -0.30 -24.69 -17.51
C THR A 449 -0.79 -26.14 -17.45
N ALA A 450 -1.90 -26.38 -16.75
CA ALA A 450 -2.48 -27.71 -16.56
C ALA A 450 -3.15 -28.26 -17.83
N ARG A 451 -3.77 -27.40 -18.62
CA ARG A 451 -4.43 -27.74 -19.89
C ARG A 451 -3.75 -27.02 -21.07
N ARG A 452 -2.41 -27.02 -21.06
CA ARG A 452 -1.59 -26.29 -22.05
C ARG A 452 -1.89 -26.69 -23.49
N PRO A 453 -2.02 -27.99 -23.84
CA PRO A 453 -2.37 -28.39 -25.20
C PRO A 453 -3.71 -27.78 -25.65
N GLU A 454 -4.72 -27.85 -24.80
CA GLU A 454 -6.05 -27.30 -25.08
C GLU A 454 -6.01 -25.79 -25.31
N PHE A 455 -5.29 -25.03 -24.46
CA PHE A 455 -5.15 -23.59 -24.64
C PHE A 455 -4.41 -23.25 -25.94
N VAL A 456 -3.30 -23.95 -26.24
CA VAL A 456 -2.53 -23.76 -27.47
C VAL A 456 -3.40 -24.08 -28.69
N ASP A 457 -4.20 -25.14 -28.66
CA ASP A 457 -5.09 -25.51 -29.75
C ASP A 457 -6.16 -24.43 -29.98
N ARG A 458 -6.83 -23.94 -28.92
CA ARG A 458 -7.81 -22.84 -29.03
C ARG A 458 -7.20 -21.55 -29.60
N VAL A 459 -5.98 -21.20 -29.19
CA VAL A 459 -5.26 -20.02 -29.72
C VAL A 459 -4.83 -20.27 -31.17
N THR A 460 -4.41 -21.48 -31.53
CA THR A 460 -4.06 -21.87 -32.91
C THR A 460 -5.27 -21.76 -33.82
N ASP A 461 -6.44 -22.24 -33.38
CA ASP A 461 -7.69 -22.18 -34.12
C ASP A 461 -8.16 -20.73 -34.32
N TRP A 462 -8.02 -19.89 -33.29
CA TRP A 462 -8.26 -18.46 -33.40
C TRP A 462 -7.29 -17.78 -34.39
N LEU A 463 -5.99 -18.06 -34.30
CA LEU A 463 -4.98 -17.53 -35.23
C LEU A 463 -5.26 -17.97 -36.67
N TRP A 464 -5.72 -19.21 -36.85
CA TRP A 464 -6.09 -19.75 -38.15
C TRP A 464 -7.29 -19.01 -38.74
N GLY A 465 -8.34 -18.80 -37.95
CA GLY A 465 -9.50 -18.00 -38.35
C GLY A 465 -9.15 -16.54 -38.68
N ASP A 466 -8.32 -15.90 -37.84
CA ASP A 466 -7.84 -14.53 -38.07
C ASP A 466 -6.99 -14.42 -39.35
N GLN A 467 -6.15 -15.43 -39.62
CA GLN A 467 -5.38 -15.50 -40.86
C GLN A 467 -6.29 -15.61 -42.09
N GLN A 468 -7.30 -16.48 -42.07
CA GLN A 468 -8.23 -16.62 -43.19
C GLN A 468 -9.00 -15.32 -43.45
N ALA A 469 -9.55 -14.70 -42.41
CA ALA A 469 -10.26 -13.43 -42.53
C ALA A 469 -9.34 -12.34 -43.12
N LYS A 470 -8.06 -12.29 -42.70
CA LYS A 470 -7.07 -11.36 -43.25
C LYS A 470 -6.67 -11.69 -44.68
N ALA A 471 -6.56 -12.96 -45.06
CA ALA A 471 -6.26 -13.37 -46.43
C ALA A 471 -7.41 -13.00 -47.40
N GLU A 472 -8.67 -13.16 -46.96
CA GLU A 472 -9.85 -12.72 -47.71
C GLU A 472 -9.87 -11.19 -47.87
N ALA A 473 -9.63 -10.45 -46.79
CA ALA A 473 -9.53 -9.00 -46.84
C ALA A 473 -8.37 -8.53 -47.73
N GLN A 474 -7.20 -9.18 -47.68
CA GLN A 474 -6.07 -8.91 -48.55
C GLN A 474 -6.45 -9.12 -50.03
N THR A 475 -7.18 -10.19 -50.34
CA THR A 475 -7.67 -10.47 -51.70
C THR A 475 -8.62 -9.37 -52.18
N LYS A 476 -9.58 -8.93 -51.33
CA LYS A 476 -10.49 -7.83 -51.64
C LYS A 476 -9.74 -6.51 -51.88
N ILE A 477 -8.83 -6.15 -50.97
CA ILE A 477 -8.02 -4.93 -51.08
C ILE A 477 -7.19 -4.98 -52.37
N GLY A 478 -6.57 -6.12 -52.70
CA GLY A 478 -5.82 -6.31 -53.94
C GLY A 478 -6.69 -6.12 -55.18
N ALA A 479 -7.89 -6.69 -55.20
CA ALA A 479 -8.84 -6.52 -56.30
C ALA A 479 -9.31 -5.06 -56.45
N TYR A 480 -9.66 -4.40 -55.35
CA TYR A 480 -10.05 -2.98 -55.37
C TYR A 480 -8.89 -2.08 -55.76
N HIS A 481 -7.67 -2.37 -55.30
CA HIS A 481 -6.46 -1.62 -55.64
C HIS A 481 -6.12 -1.76 -57.13
N GLY A 482 -6.22 -2.97 -57.69
CA GLY A 482 -6.05 -3.18 -59.14
C GLY A 482 -7.11 -2.45 -59.97
N ALA A 483 -8.37 -2.48 -59.55
CA ALA A 483 -9.45 -1.71 -60.21
C ALA A 483 -9.20 -0.19 -60.13
N LEU A 484 -8.77 0.30 -58.96
CA LEU A 484 -8.41 1.70 -58.75
C LEU A 484 -7.30 2.15 -59.70
N GLN A 485 -6.21 1.38 -59.81
CA GLN A 485 -5.11 1.67 -60.74
C GLN A 485 -5.58 1.69 -62.20
N SER A 486 -6.48 0.77 -62.59
CA SER A 486 -7.07 0.75 -63.93
C SER A 486 -7.88 2.01 -64.24
N HIS A 487 -8.69 2.48 -63.28
CA HIS A 487 -9.42 3.74 -63.42
C HIS A 487 -8.47 4.94 -63.46
N GLU A 488 -7.44 5.01 -62.61
CA GLU A 488 -6.43 6.08 -62.63
C GLU A 488 -5.69 6.16 -63.98
N ALA A 489 -5.31 5.02 -64.55
CA ALA A 489 -4.70 4.96 -65.88
C ALA A 489 -5.66 5.42 -67.00
N THR A 490 -6.95 5.12 -66.88
CA THR A 490 -7.98 5.52 -67.85
C THR A 490 -8.27 7.02 -67.75
N ILE A 491 -8.38 7.55 -66.53
CA ILE A 491 -8.48 8.99 -66.24
C ILE A 491 -7.32 9.75 -66.89
N GLY A 492 -6.07 9.29 -66.69
CA GLY A 492 -4.90 9.92 -67.30
C GLY A 492 -4.98 9.95 -68.83
N LYS A 493 -5.39 8.84 -69.47
CA LYS A 493 -5.57 8.79 -70.93
C LYS A 493 -6.67 9.74 -71.43
N ILE A 494 -7.78 9.86 -70.68
CA ILE A 494 -8.88 10.78 -71.02
C ILE A 494 -8.42 12.22 -70.87
N GLN A 495 -7.70 12.56 -69.80
CA GLN A 495 -7.15 13.90 -69.57
C GLN A 495 -6.16 14.29 -70.68
N ASP A 496 -5.20 13.42 -71.01
CA ASP A 496 -4.25 13.66 -72.11
C ASP A 496 -4.98 13.88 -73.45
N ARG A 497 -6.08 13.14 -73.67
CA ARG A 497 -6.93 13.28 -74.85
C ARG A 497 -7.66 14.63 -74.86
N ILE A 498 -8.25 15.04 -73.74
CA ILE A 498 -8.92 16.34 -73.59
C ILE A 498 -7.91 17.46 -73.85
N THR A 499 -6.76 17.46 -73.18
CA THR A 499 -5.71 18.48 -73.37
C THR A 499 -5.25 18.57 -74.83
N LYS A 500 -5.11 17.42 -75.51
CA LYS A 500 -4.77 17.42 -76.94
C LYS A 500 -5.89 18.04 -77.80
N LEU A 501 -7.14 17.70 -77.52
CA LEU A 501 -8.29 18.24 -78.25
C LEU A 501 -8.50 19.73 -77.99
N GLU A 502 -8.23 20.21 -76.77
CA GLU A 502 -8.25 21.63 -76.41
C GLU A 502 -7.21 22.41 -77.22
N VAL A 503 -5.96 21.93 -77.24
CA VAL A 503 -4.89 22.53 -78.07
C VAL A 503 -5.27 22.53 -79.55
N ASP A 504 -5.82 21.43 -80.07
CA ASP A 504 -6.27 21.35 -81.46
C ASP A 504 -7.42 22.33 -81.74
N ALA A 505 -8.37 22.48 -80.81
CA ALA A 505 -9.50 23.40 -80.92
C ALA A 505 -9.03 24.86 -80.91
N ASP A 506 -8.10 25.22 -80.02
CA ASP A 506 -7.49 26.56 -79.97
C ASP A 506 -6.75 26.90 -81.26
N VAL A 507 -6.00 25.96 -81.83
CA VAL A 507 -5.32 26.14 -83.13
C VAL A 507 -6.33 26.35 -84.25
N ILE A 508 -7.44 25.60 -84.26
CA ILE A 508 -8.50 25.77 -85.27
C ILE A 508 -9.19 27.13 -85.10
N ALA A 509 -9.48 27.54 -83.86
CA ALA A 509 -10.09 28.82 -83.54
C ALA A 509 -9.19 30.00 -83.96
N ALA A 510 -7.88 29.92 -83.69
CA ALA A 510 -6.91 30.91 -84.14
C ALA A 510 -6.85 31.03 -85.67
N ARG A 511 -6.87 29.89 -86.39
CA ARG A 511 -6.93 29.86 -87.87
C ARG A 511 -8.25 30.42 -88.41
N GLN A 512 -9.36 30.14 -87.74
CA GLN A 512 -10.66 30.72 -88.10
C GLN A 512 -10.63 32.25 -87.94
N GLU A 513 -10.08 32.75 -86.83
CA GLU A 513 -9.94 34.19 -86.60
C GLU A 513 -9.04 34.84 -87.65
N GLU A 514 -7.92 34.18 -88.03
CA GLU A 514 -7.04 34.61 -89.11
C GLU A 514 -7.77 34.69 -90.46
N THR A 515 -8.54 33.66 -90.83
CA THR A 515 -9.33 33.68 -92.07
C THR A 515 -10.40 34.77 -92.06
N THR A 516 -11.03 35.04 -90.92
CA THR A 516 -11.99 36.14 -90.75
C THR A 516 -11.32 37.50 -90.90
N ARG A 517 -10.12 37.69 -90.31
CA ARG A 517 -9.31 38.90 -90.45
C ARG A 517 -8.85 39.13 -91.90
N LEU A 518 -8.38 38.07 -92.58
CA LEU A 518 -8.00 38.11 -94.00
C LEU A 518 -9.19 38.49 -94.88
N ASN A 519 -10.37 37.90 -94.63
CA ASN A 519 -11.58 38.23 -95.39
C ASN A 519 -12.02 39.69 -95.16
N LYS A 520 -11.94 40.18 -93.92
CA LYS A 520 -12.21 41.60 -93.59
C LYS A 520 -11.23 42.55 -94.28
N ALA A 521 -9.94 42.23 -94.30
CA ALA A 521 -8.90 43.01 -95.00
C ALA A 521 -9.08 42.99 -96.53
N ALA A 522 -9.39 41.82 -97.10
CA ALA A 522 -9.69 41.67 -98.53
C ALA A 522 -10.92 42.49 -98.94
N ASN A 523 -11.99 42.46 -98.13
CA ASN A 523 -13.19 43.27 -98.34
C ASN A 523 -12.90 44.78 -98.27
N GLN A 524 -12.09 45.23 -97.30
CA GLN A 524 -11.67 46.63 -97.21
C GLN A 524 -10.84 47.07 -98.44
N ARG A 525 -9.95 46.20 -98.94
CA ARG A 525 -9.15 46.46 -100.15
C ARG A 525 -10.00 46.49 -101.42
N ALA A 526 -10.94 45.55 -101.57
CA ALA A 526 -11.88 45.52 -102.68
C ALA A 526 -12.80 46.76 -102.70
N ARG A 527 -13.22 47.23 -101.52
CA ARG A 527 -14.01 48.45 -101.37
C ARG A 527 -13.22 49.70 -101.77
N LYS A 528 -11.95 49.82 -101.34
CA LYS A 528 -11.04 50.90 -101.77
C LYS A 528 -10.74 50.88 -103.28
N LEU A 529 -10.64 49.70 -103.91
CA LEU A 529 -10.45 49.57 -105.36
C LEU A 529 -11.71 49.99 -106.15
N ARG A 530 -12.91 49.86 -105.57
CA ARG A 530 -14.18 50.31 -106.19
C ARG A 530 -14.41 51.82 -106.06
N GLU A 531 -13.81 52.48 -105.08
CA GLU A 531 -13.98 53.93 -104.84
C GLU A 531 -13.06 54.81 -105.72
N GLY A 532 -12.19 54.24 -106.57
CA GLY A 532 -11.16 54.99 -107.32
C GLY A 532 -11.03 54.73 -108.82
N ALA A 533 -12.01 54.12 -109.51
CA ALA A 533 -11.87 53.79 -110.95
C ALA A 533 -13.08 54.22 -111.80
N ASP A 534 -12.79 54.92 -112.92
CA ASP A 534 -13.73 55.42 -113.94
C ASP A 534 -14.45 54.29 -114.68
N GLN A 535 -15.73 54.52 -115.01
CA GLN A 535 -16.73 53.46 -115.18
C GLN A 535 -16.82 52.79 -116.57
N ASP A 536 -15.95 53.11 -117.54
CA ASP A 536 -16.16 52.68 -118.94
C ASP A 536 -15.13 51.71 -119.55
N THR A 537 -14.12 51.20 -118.81
CA THR A 537 -13.17 50.21 -119.40
C THR A 537 -12.63 49.15 -118.41
N LEU A 538 -13.50 48.33 -117.82
CA LEU A 538 -13.04 47.13 -117.10
C LEU A 538 -13.66 45.83 -117.65
N PRO A 539 -12.84 44.83 -118.04
CA PRO A 539 -13.35 43.53 -118.47
C PRO A 539 -14.03 42.81 -117.28
N LEU A 540 -15.28 42.38 -117.50
CA LEU A 540 -16.15 41.68 -116.55
C LEU A 540 -15.57 40.40 -115.91
N GLN A 541 -14.39 39.94 -116.32
CA GLN A 541 -13.72 38.74 -115.77
C GLN A 541 -13.13 38.95 -114.37
N ASN A 542 -12.76 40.18 -113.97
CA ASN A 542 -12.11 40.41 -112.66
C ASN A 542 -13.07 40.61 -111.48
N ALA A 543 -14.37 40.81 -111.72
CA ALA A 543 -15.40 40.89 -110.66
C ALA A 543 -15.88 39.51 -110.18
N GLN A 544 -15.81 38.48 -111.03
CA GLN A 544 -16.16 37.09 -110.68
C GLN A 544 -15.14 36.45 -109.71
N GLY A 545 -13.86 36.84 -109.79
CA GLY A 545 -12.82 36.33 -108.89
C GLY A 545 -13.00 36.76 -107.43
N GLY A 546 -13.54 37.96 -107.16
CA GLY A 546 -13.79 38.47 -105.81
C GLY A 546 -14.96 37.78 -105.11
N ALA A 547 -16.07 37.55 -105.81
CA ALA A 547 -17.23 36.82 -105.28
C ALA A 547 -16.88 35.34 -105.06
N ALA A 548 -16.14 34.71 -106.00
CA ALA A 548 -15.67 33.34 -105.85
C ALA A 548 -14.72 33.19 -104.65
N PHE A 549 -13.79 34.14 -104.44
CA PHE A 549 -12.90 34.15 -103.28
C PHE A 549 -13.66 34.35 -101.96
N GLU A 550 -14.67 35.21 -101.93
CA GLU A 550 -15.50 35.45 -100.75
C GLU A 550 -16.32 34.20 -100.36
N THR A 551 -16.93 33.52 -101.32
CA THR A 551 -17.64 32.26 -101.10
C THR A 551 -16.68 31.18 -100.59
N LEU A 552 -15.49 31.07 -101.18
CA LEU A 552 -14.50 30.07 -100.81
C LEU A 552 -13.91 30.34 -99.40
N ALA A 553 -13.69 31.60 -99.04
CA ALA A 553 -13.26 32.01 -97.71
C ALA A 553 -14.34 31.82 -96.64
N ARG A 554 -15.61 32.14 -96.93
CA ARG A 554 -16.75 31.84 -96.02
C ARG A 554 -16.94 30.34 -95.83
N ASN A 555 -16.90 29.56 -96.91
CA ASN A 555 -17.02 28.10 -96.84
C ASN A 555 -15.88 27.49 -96.01
N ARG A 556 -14.65 28.01 -96.15
CA ARG A 556 -13.51 27.57 -95.33
C ARG A 556 -13.65 27.99 -93.86
N GLY A 557 -14.14 29.20 -93.58
CA GLY A 557 -14.44 29.67 -92.22
C GLY A 557 -15.51 28.83 -91.53
N ASN A 558 -16.61 28.51 -92.22
CA ASN A 558 -17.68 27.65 -91.71
C ASN A 558 -17.17 26.23 -91.45
N LEU A 559 -16.39 25.66 -92.37
CA LEU A 559 -15.79 24.34 -92.19
C LEU A 559 -14.84 24.27 -90.98
N LEU A 560 -14.08 25.34 -90.71
CA LEU A 560 -13.23 25.44 -89.52
C LEU A 560 -14.08 25.57 -88.24
N ALA A 561 -15.16 26.35 -88.27
CA ALA A 561 -16.10 26.46 -87.17
C ALA A 561 -16.79 25.12 -86.85
N ASP A 562 -17.27 24.40 -87.85
CA ASP A 562 -17.89 23.07 -87.68
C ASP A 562 -16.89 22.06 -87.08
N ARG A 563 -15.62 22.11 -87.50
CA ARG A 563 -14.56 21.28 -86.92
C ARG A 563 -14.24 21.65 -85.48
N ALA A 564 -14.20 22.93 -85.14
CA ALA A 564 -14.00 23.40 -83.77
C ALA A 564 -15.18 22.95 -82.87
N SER A 565 -16.42 23.12 -83.31
CA SER A 565 -17.61 22.66 -82.59
C SER A 565 -17.65 21.14 -82.42
N ALA A 566 -17.25 20.37 -83.44
CA ALA A 566 -17.15 18.91 -83.32
C ALA A 566 -16.09 18.48 -82.29
N LYS A 567 -14.99 19.23 -82.18
CA LYS A 567 -13.93 18.99 -81.18
C LYS A 567 -14.38 19.35 -79.77
N LEU A 568 -15.08 20.46 -79.60
CA LEU A 568 -15.69 20.86 -78.32
C LEU A 568 -16.75 19.85 -77.85
N ALA A 569 -17.57 19.32 -78.77
CA ALA A 569 -18.50 18.24 -78.44
C ALA A 569 -17.78 16.93 -78.04
N GLU A 570 -16.67 16.59 -78.69
CA GLU A 570 -15.82 15.44 -78.29
C GLU A 570 -15.25 15.66 -76.88
N ILE A 571 -14.78 16.87 -76.56
CA ILE A 571 -14.30 17.26 -75.22
C ILE A 571 -15.42 17.08 -74.18
N GLU A 572 -16.62 17.61 -74.42
CA GLU A 572 -17.75 17.49 -73.47
C GLU A 572 -18.09 16.02 -73.16
N THR A 573 -18.09 15.15 -74.19
CA THR A 573 -18.32 13.70 -73.96
C THR A 573 -17.19 13.03 -73.18
N LEU A 574 -15.94 13.47 -73.37
CA LEU A 574 -14.79 12.98 -72.63
C LEU A 574 -14.78 13.49 -71.20
N GLU A 575 -15.24 14.71 -70.94
CA GLU A 575 -15.42 15.27 -69.60
C GLU A 575 -16.49 14.49 -68.80
N GLN A 576 -17.61 14.13 -69.43
CA GLN A 576 -18.62 13.27 -68.82
C GLN A 576 -18.06 11.88 -68.47
N LYS A 577 -17.26 11.28 -69.37
CA LYS A 577 -16.54 10.03 -69.10
C LYS A 577 -15.53 10.20 -67.98
N LEU A 578 -14.77 11.30 -67.97
CA LEU A 578 -13.79 11.62 -66.93
C LEU A 578 -14.45 11.71 -65.55
N ALA A 579 -15.63 12.33 -65.46
CA ALA A 579 -16.41 12.40 -64.23
C ALA A 579 -16.86 11.01 -63.76
N THR A 580 -17.33 10.17 -64.69
CA THR A 580 -17.78 8.79 -64.39
C THR A 580 -16.63 7.90 -63.91
N GLU A 581 -15.49 7.96 -64.59
CA GLU A 581 -14.27 7.24 -64.21
C GLU A 581 -13.71 7.74 -62.87
N THR A 582 -13.76 9.05 -62.62
CA THR A 582 -13.35 9.65 -61.34
C THR A 582 -14.23 9.18 -60.19
N ALA A 583 -15.56 9.15 -60.37
CA ALA A 583 -16.48 8.63 -59.36
C ALA A 583 -16.25 7.13 -59.09
N SER A 584 -15.93 6.35 -60.14
CA SER A 584 -15.63 4.92 -60.00
C SER A 584 -14.32 4.68 -59.25
N ARG A 585 -13.27 5.46 -59.55
CA ARG A 585 -11.99 5.47 -58.82
C ARG A 585 -12.19 5.82 -57.34
N ASP A 586 -12.96 6.86 -57.03
CA ASP A 586 -13.24 7.26 -55.65
C ASP A 586 -14.07 6.21 -54.91
N SER A 587 -15.01 5.53 -55.59
CA SER A 587 -15.75 4.39 -55.03
C SER A 587 -14.83 3.22 -54.67
N MET A 588 -13.87 2.87 -55.54
CA MET A 588 -12.88 1.83 -55.22
C MET A 588 -12.00 2.24 -54.05
N ARG A 589 -11.58 3.51 -53.98
CA ARG A 589 -10.82 4.03 -52.84
C ARG A 589 -11.61 3.94 -51.54
N ALA A 590 -12.89 4.31 -51.54
CA ALA A 590 -13.76 4.19 -50.38
C ALA A 590 -13.89 2.74 -49.90
N LYS A 591 -13.99 1.77 -50.83
CA LYS A 591 -13.99 0.34 -50.49
C LYS A 591 -12.67 -0.12 -49.87
N ILE A 592 -11.53 0.36 -50.39
CA ILE A 592 -10.21 0.10 -49.78
C ILE A 592 -10.14 0.69 -48.37
N GLU A 593 -10.61 1.91 -48.18
CA GLU A 593 -10.64 2.57 -46.87
C GLU A 593 -11.53 1.84 -45.86
N ASP A 594 -12.68 1.32 -46.30
CA ASP A 594 -13.58 0.49 -45.48
C ASP A 594 -12.91 -0.82 -45.03
N GLU A 595 -12.26 -1.54 -45.95
CA GLU A 595 -11.50 -2.75 -45.62
C GLU A 595 -10.29 -2.44 -44.70
N ILE A 596 -9.58 -1.33 -44.93
CA ILE A 596 -8.49 -0.86 -44.05
C ILE A 596 -9.03 -0.47 -42.67
N GLY A 597 -10.22 0.12 -42.61
CA GLY A 597 -10.91 0.44 -41.36
C GLY A 597 -11.19 -0.80 -40.53
N ARG A 598 -11.63 -1.89 -41.17
CA ARG A 598 -11.87 -3.21 -40.54
C ARG A 598 -10.59 -4.00 -40.26
N TRP A 599 -9.51 -3.74 -40.99
CA TRP A 599 -8.26 -4.47 -40.84
C TRP A 599 -7.60 -4.26 -39.47
N GLU A 600 -7.42 -5.33 -38.70
CA GLU A 600 -6.76 -5.30 -37.40
C GLU A 600 -5.26 -5.65 -37.52
N GLY A 601 -4.38 -4.70 -37.20
CA GLY A 601 -2.92 -4.91 -37.19
C GLY A 601 -2.12 -3.61 -37.27
N LYS A 602 -0.80 -3.71 -37.04
CA LYS A 602 0.13 -2.56 -37.08
C LYS A 602 0.28 -1.93 -38.48
N SER A 603 0.00 -2.69 -39.54
CA SER A 603 0.13 -2.23 -40.94
C SER A 603 -0.78 -1.05 -41.29
N THR A 604 -1.96 -0.93 -40.66
CA THR A 604 -2.98 0.08 -40.97
C THR A 604 -3.06 1.21 -39.94
N LYS A 605 -2.28 1.18 -38.86
CA LYS A 605 -2.36 2.16 -37.75
C LYS A 605 -2.24 3.61 -38.25
N GLU A 606 -1.25 3.86 -39.09
CA GLU A 606 -1.00 5.17 -39.71
C GLU A 606 -2.16 5.61 -40.61
N ALA A 607 -2.69 4.70 -41.44
CA ALA A 607 -3.82 4.97 -42.32
C ALA A 607 -5.10 5.28 -41.53
N LYS A 608 -5.41 4.53 -40.47
CA LYS A 608 -6.58 4.79 -39.61
C LYS A 608 -6.51 6.16 -38.94
N ALA A 609 -5.33 6.54 -38.43
CA ALA A 609 -5.13 7.86 -37.84
C ALA A 609 -5.32 8.98 -38.88
N ALA A 610 -4.76 8.82 -40.08
CA ALA A 610 -4.91 9.78 -41.17
C ALA A 610 -6.37 9.88 -41.67
N LEU A 611 -7.09 8.75 -41.76
CA LEU A 611 -8.51 8.72 -42.12
C LEU A 611 -9.39 9.42 -41.08
N LYS A 612 -9.10 9.24 -39.78
CA LYS A 612 -9.79 9.96 -38.70
C LYS A 612 -9.57 11.47 -38.83
N ALA A 613 -8.31 11.90 -38.95
CA ALA A 613 -7.97 13.31 -39.11
C ALA A 613 -8.61 13.93 -40.37
N ARG A 614 -8.67 13.18 -41.48
CA ARG A 614 -9.39 13.60 -42.68
C ARG A 614 -10.90 13.75 -42.41
N GLY A 615 -11.52 12.79 -41.72
CA GLY A 615 -12.95 12.85 -41.41
C GLY A 615 -13.32 14.07 -40.57
N GLU A 616 -12.51 14.40 -39.56
CA GLU A 616 -12.67 15.63 -38.75
C GLU A 616 -12.53 16.89 -39.61
N ALA A 617 -11.53 16.92 -40.51
CA ALA A 617 -11.34 18.03 -41.45
C ALA A 617 -12.49 18.16 -42.46
N GLU A 618 -13.05 17.05 -42.93
CA GLU A 618 -14.22 17.02 -43.81
C GLU A 618 -15.47 17.54 -43.09
N GLN A 619 -15.72 17.13 -41.85
CA GLN A 619 -16.83 17.66 -41.03
C GLN A 619 -16.70 19.17 -40.79
N ALA A 620 -15.51 19.63 -40.39
CA ALA A 620 -15.25 21.06 -40.20
C ALA A 620 -15.45 21.86 -41.51
N ARG A 621 -15.02 21.30 -42.64
CA ARG A 621 -15.19 21.92 -43.95
C ARG A 621 -16.67 21.93 -44.39
N THR A 622 -17.42 20.86 -44.16
CA THR A 622 -18.86 20.80 -44.46
C THR A 622 -19.63 21.84 -43.64
N ALA A 623 -19.33 21.95 -42.34
CA ALA A 623 -19.90 23.00 -41.49
C ALA A 623 -19.55 24.42 -42.01
N ALA A 624 -18.33 24.63 -42.52
CA ALA A 624 -17.94 25.91 -43.12
C ALA A 624 -18.63 26.18 -44.48
N ILE A 625 -18.93 25.15 -45.27
CA ILE A 625 -19.70 25.27 -46.51
C ILE A 625 -21.17 25.63 -46.18
N GLU A 626 -21.78 24.93 -45.22
CA GLU A 626 -23.15 25.19 -44.74
C GLU A 626 -23.28 26.59 -44.12
N ALA A 627 -22.24 27.06 -43.42
CA ALA A 627 -22.16 28.41 -42.88
C ALA A 627 -21.85 29.50 -43.94
N GLY A 628 -21.67 29.14 -45.22
CA GLY A 628 -21.36 30.07 -46.30
C GLY A 628 -19.96 30.70 -46.23
N THR A 629 -19.09 30.22 -45.35
CA THR A 629 -17.72 30.74 -45.14
C THR A 629 -16.67 30.05 -46.00
N SER A 630 -17.03 28.96 -46.70
CA SER A 630 -16.14 28.21 -47.59
C SER A 630 -16.66 28.18 -49.03
N LYS A 631 -15.76 28.41 -50.00
CA LYS A 631 -16.03 28.30 -51.46
C LYS A 631 -15.73 26.90 -52.02
N SER A 632 -15.47 25.91 -51.16
CA SER A 632 -15.17 24.54 -51.59
C SER A 632 -16.38 23.92 -52.29
N LYS A 633 -16.15 23.23 -53.41
CA LYS A 633 -17.19 22.50 -54.17
C LYS A 633 -17.56 21.13 -53.57
N GLY A 634 -17.07 20.81 -52.37
CA GLY A 634 -17.35 19.54 -51.70
C GLY A 634 -16.51 18.34 -52.16
N GLU A 635 -15.42 18.57 -52.88
CA GLU A 635 -14.51 17.52 -53.39
C GLU A 635 -13.88 16.69 -52.24
N ARG A 636 -13.68 15.39 -52.41
CA ARG A 636 -13.06 14.51 -51.39
C ARG A 636 -11.65 14.98 -51.01
N LEU A 637 -11.30 14.99 -49.71
CA LEU A 637 -9.94 15.33 -49.28
C LEU A 637 -8.96 14.17 -49.52
N GLY A 638 -7.84 14.45 -50.17
CA GLY A 638 -6.78 13.45 -50.42
C GLY A 638 -5.72 13.30 -49.32
N SER A 639 -5.90 13.94 -48.16
CA SER A 639 -4.87 14.02 -47.11
C SER A 639 -4.50 12.67 -46.49
N ALA A 640 -5.41 11.67 -46.53
CA ALA A 640 -5.18 10.33 -46.02
C ALA A 640 -4.59 9.35 -47.07
N ASP A 641 -4.59 9.72 -48.36
CA ASP A 641 -4.41 8.77 -49.47
C ASP A 641 -3.03 8.11 -49.44
N LYS A 642 -1.97 8.89 -49.19
CA LYS A 642 -0.60 8.36 -49.06
C LYS A 642 -0.43 7.41 -47.87
N ALA A 643 -1.16 7.63 -46.78
CA ALA A 643 -1.12 6.72 -45.63
C ALA A 643 -1.87 5.42 -45.93
N VAL A 644 -3.01 5.52 -46.60
CA VAL A 644 -3.80 4.40 -47.12
C VAL A 644 -3.00 3.56 -48.10
N ASP A 645 -2.36 4.17 -49.10
CA ASP A 645 -1.57 3.45 -50.12
C ASP A 645 -0.38 2.72 -49.51
N ARG A 646 0.32 3.33 -48.53
CA ARG A 646 1.37 2.65 -47.75
C ARG A 646 0.84 1.48 -46.93
N ALA A 647 -0.36 1.60 -46.37
CA ALA A 647 -0.98 0.49 -45.67
C ALA A 647 -1.37 -0.64 -46.62
N VAL A 648 -1.91 -0.34 -47.81
CA VAL A 648 -2.18 -1.34 -48.86
C VAL A 648 -0.90 -2.09 -49.24
N ALA A 649 0.20 -1.38 -49.51
CA ALA A 649 1.48 -2.01 -49.84
C ALA A 649 1.96 -2.98 -48.74
N ARG A 650 1.96 -2.53 -47.47
CA ARG A 650 2.32 -3.39 -46.33
C ARG A 650 1.40 -4.61 -46.17
N ILE A 651 0.12 -4.48 -46.48
CA ILE A 651 -0.84 -5.59 -46.44
C ILE A 651 -0.52 -6.59 -47.57
N MET A 652 -0.30 -6.10 -48.79
CA MET A 652 0.01 -6.96 -49.95
C MET A 652 1.33 -7.71 -49.78
N GLU A 653 2.33 -7.11 -49.15
CA GLU A 653 3.62 -7.75 -48.84
C GLU A 653 3.55 -8.78 -47.71
N SER A 654 2.48 -8.78 -46.91
CA SER A 654 2.40 -9.65 -45.75
C SER A 654 2.08 -11.11 -46.11
N ASP A 655 2.91 -12.04 -45.65
CA ASP A 655 2.66 -13.47 -45.80
C ASP A 655 1.54 -13.93 -44.85
N ARG A 656 0.47 -14.47 -45.44
CA ARG A 656 -0.72 -14.99 -44.76
C ARG A 656 -0.97 -16.47 -45.05
N SER A 657 0.07 -17.18 -45.49
CA SER A 657 0.01 -18.60 -45.84
C SER A 657 0.60 -19.53 -44.78
N LEU A 658 0.70 -19.07 -43.52
CA LEU A 658 1.30 -19.85 -42.45
C LEU A 658 0.56 -21.17 -42.28
N THR A 659 1.34 -22.24 -42.18
CA THR A 659 0.85 -23.59 -41.90
C THR A 659 0.26 -23.64 -40.49
N ARG A 660 -0.60 -24.63 -40.25
CA ARG A 660 -1.19 -24.83 -38.90
C ARG A 660 -0.10 -25.11 -37.85
N ASP A 661 1.02 -25.73 -38.24
CA ASP A 661 2.15 -25.99 -37.35
C ASP A 661 2.91 -24.70 -36.98
N GLU A 662 3.09 -23.77 -37.93
CA GLU A 662 3.69 -22.46 -37.65
C GLU A 662 2.77 -21.61 -36.74
N LEU A 663 1.45 -21.65 -36.96
CA LEU A 663 0.50 -21.00 -36.07
C LEU A 663 0.49 -21.64 -34.67
N ARG A 664 0.65 -22.97 -34.58
CA ARG A 664 0.82 -23.68 -33.30
C ARG A 664 2.08 -23.23 -32.58
N SER A 665 3.20 -23.06 -33.29
CA SER A 665 4.43 -22.51 -32.73
C SER A 665 4.23 -21.07 -32.20
N ARG A 666 3.50 -20.22 -32.95
CA ARG A 666 3.15 -18.87 -32.48
C ARG A 666 2.23 -18.91 -31.26
N ALA A 667 1.25 -19.82 -31.23
CA ALA A 667 0.38 -20.01 -30.07
C ALA A 667 1.18 -20.48 -28.83
N GLN A 668 2.20 -21.32 -29.00
CA GLN A 668 3.11 -21.70 -27.92
C GLN A 668 3.91 -20.50 -27.40
N GLU A 669 4.45 -19.66 -28.28
CA GLU A 669 5.15 -18.42 -27.90
C GLU A 669 4.23 -17.46 -27.14
N ILE A 670 2.99 -17.26 -27.61
CA ILE A 670 1.97 -16.48 -26.92
C ILE A 670 1.69 -17.07 -25.53
N THR A 671 1.57 -18.39 -25.44
CA THR A 671 1.34 -19.10 -24.18
C THR A 671 2.51 -18.91 -23.21
N ASP A 672 3.75 -19.05 -23.68
CA ASP A 672 4.94 -18.86 -22.86
C ASP A 672 5.09 -17.42 -22.38
N ARG A 673 4.70 -16.44 -23.21
CA ARG A 673 4.63 -15.02 -22.84
C ARG A 673 3.54 -14.74 -21.80
N ILE A 674 2.35 -15.32 -21.95
CA ILE A 674 1.24 -15.18 -20.98
C ILE A 674 1.64 -15.79 -19.64
N ILE A 675 2.19 -17.01 -19.65
CA ILE A 675 2.69 -17.64 -18.44
C ILE A 675 3.83 -16.79 -17.88
N GLY A 676 4.69 -16.26 -18.77
CA GLY A 676 5.86 -15.39 -18.59
C GLY A 676 5.66 -14.12 -17.78
N SER A 677 4.58 -13.40 -18.06
CA SER A 677 4.37 -12.07 -17.49
C SER A 677 3.96 -12.12 -16.01
N PRO A 678 4.11 -11.03 -15.26
CA PRO A 678 3.41 -10.84 -13.99
C PRO A 678 1.89 -10.72 -14.18
N ASP A 679 1.10 -11.00 -13.15
CA ASP A 679 -0.36 -10.84 -13.22
C ASP A 679 -0.78 -9.37 -13.41
N GLY A 680 -1.83 -9.12 -14.19
CA GLY A 680 -2.30 -7.75 -14.49
C GLY A 680 -1.44 -6.97 -15.49
N ARG A 681 -0.23 -7.44 -15.78
CA ARG A 681 0.70 -6.84 -16.73
C ARG A 681 0.70 -7.60 -18.04
N LEU A 682 0.64 -6.85 -19.14
CA LEU A 682 0.63 -7.44 -20.46
C LEU A 682 2.06 -7.85 -20.85
N PRO A 683 2.25 -8.89 -21.68
CA PRO A 683 3.57 -9.45 -21.96
C PRO A 683 4.63 -8.49 -22.52
N TYR A 684 4.22 -7.34 -23.07
CA TYR A 684 5.15 -6.33 -23.60
C TYR A 684 5.62 -5.31 -22.57
N ASP A 685 5.06 -5.32 -21.35
CA ASP A 685 5.52 -4.47 -20.24
C ASP A 685 6.95 -4.84 -19.78
N LEU A 686 7.47 -6.01 -20.17
CA LEU A 686 8.70 -6.61 -19.60
C LEU A 686 9.95 -6.50 -20.50
N GLY A 687 9.82 -5.96 -21.72
CA GLY A 687 10.88 -6.05 -22.74
C GLY A 687 11.65 -4.76 -23.05
N MET A 688 11.16 -3.59 -22.61
CA MET A 688 11.74 -2.27 -22.93
C MET A 688 12.01 -1.42 -21.66
N GLU A 689 11.92 -2.03 -20.48
CA GLU A 689 12.13 -1.35 -19.19
C GLU A 689 13.57 -1.48 -18.66
N HIS A 690 14.36 -2.43 -19.17
CA HIS A 690 15.77 -2.62 -18.81
C HIS A 690 16.68 -2.23 -19.98
N GLY A 691 16.79 -0.92 -20.24
CA GLY A 691 17.68 -0.40 -21.26
C GLY A 691 17.58 1.10 -21.35
N THR A 692 18.66 1.76 -20.90
CA THR A 692 19.04 3.18 -21.07
C THR A 692 17.94 4.23 -21.00
N ALA A 693 18.10 5.19 -20.08
CA ALA A 693 17.21 6.33 -19.84
C ALA A 693 16.94 7.28 -21.04
N PHE A 694 17.33 6.92 -22.26
CA PHE A 694 17.12 7.71 -23.47
C PHE A 694 16.71 6.80 -24.63
N GLY A 695 15.51 7.01 -25.15
CA GLY A 695 15.01 6.32 -26.34
C GLY A 695 13.54 6.62 -26.66
N GLY A 696 13.30 7.70 -27.40
CA GLY A 696 12.36 7.75 -28.53
C GLY A 696 10.84 7.77 -28.27
N SER A 697 10.25 8.96 -28.48
CA SER A 697 8.97 9.23 -29.15
C SER A 697 7.71 8.42 -28.79
N GLY A 698 6.75 9.08 -28.13
CA GLY A 698 5.31 9.00 -28.43
C GLY A 698 4.69 7.63 -28.72
N GLU A 699 5.14 6.56 -28.04
CA GLU A 699 4.61 5.22 -28.25
C GLU A 699 3.31 4.98 -27.49
N ALA A 700 2.51 4.07 -28.05
CA ALA A 700 1.11 3.77 -27.74
C ALA A 700 0.80 3.62 -26.24
N PRO A 701 -0.47 3.85 -25.82
CA PRO A 701 -0.93 3.57 -24.46
C PRO A 701 -0.37 2.23 -23.97
N ARG A 702 0.19 2.22 -22.76
CA ARG A 702 0.76 1.04 -22.07
C ARG A 702 -0.14 0.68 -20.88
N GLY A 703 -0.14 -0.58 -20.43
CA GLY A 703 -0.92 -1.06 -19.27
C GLY A 703 -2.16 -1.89 -19.61
N ALA A 704 -2.96 -2.28 -18.60
CA ALA A 704 -4.11 -3.20 -18.72
C ALA A 704 -5.19 -2.77 -19.74
N LEU A 705 -5.20 -1.50 -20.12
CA LEU A 705 -6.16 -0.85 -21.02
C LEU A 705 -5.62 -0.56 -22.43
N ALA A 706 -4.35 -0.88 -22.69
CA ALA A 706 -3.72 -0.70 -23.98
C ALA A 706 -4.24 -1.71 -25.03
N ALA A 707 -4.21 -1.31 -26.30
CA ALA A 707 -4.71 -2.13 -27.41
C ALA A 707 -4.01 -3.49 -27.42
N ARG A 708 -4.80 -4.56 -27.23
CA ARG A 708 -4.29 -5.93 -27.13
C ARG A 708 -3.71 -6.33 -28.49
N GLU A 709 -2.43 -6.73 -28.54
CA GLU A 709 -1.84 -7.32 -29.75
C GLU A 709 -2.50 -8.67 -30.08
N PHE A 710 -3.02 -9.36 -29.06
CA PHE A 710 -3.80 -10.59 -29.18
C PHE A 710 -5.27 -10.34 -28.80
N ASN A 711 -6.09 -9.92 -29.78
CA ASN A 711 -7.55 -9.77 -29.63
C ASN A 711 -8.29 -11.13 -29.67
N ILE A 712 -7.81 -12.11 -28.90
CA ILE A 712 -8.54 -13.38 -28.72
C ILE A 712 -9.87 -13.04 -28.07
N PRO A 713 -11.04 -13.47 -28.57
CA PRO A 713 -12.32 -13.26 -27.89
C PRO A 713 -12.34 -13.88 -26.48
N ASP A 714 -12.91 -13.18 -25.49
CA ASP A 714 -12.98 -13.67 -24.09
C ASP A 714 -13.73 -15.00 -24.01
N ALA A 715 -14.79 -15.18 -24.80
CA ALA A 715 -15.57 -16.41 -24.86
C ALA A 715 -14.74 -17.64 -25.25
N THR A 716 -13.77 -17.49 -26.16
CA THR A 716 -12.91 -18.59 -26.62
C THR A 716 -12.04 -19.17 -25.50
N ILE A 717 -11.61 -18.32 -24.57
CA ILE A 717 -10.65 -18.68 -23.52
C ILE A 717 -11.20 -18.52 -22.11
N LYS A 718 -12.54 -18.46 -21.93
CA LYS A 718 -13.20 -18.18 -20.65
C LYS A 718 -12.68 -19.05 -19.50
N ASP A 719 -12.50 -20.35 -19.73
CA ASP A 719 -12.01 -21.31 -18.72
C ASP A 719 -10.53 -21.12 -18.33
N PHE A 720 -9.85 -20.21 -19.04
CA PHE A 720 -8.45 -19.84 -18.85
C PHE A 720 -8.30 -18.38 -18.39
N LEU A 721 -9.41 -17.69 -18.13
CA LEU A 721 -9.43 -16.38 -17.51
C LEU A 721 -9.65 -16.53 -16.01
N GLU A 722 -9.07 -15.60 -15.26
CA GLU A 722 -9.42 -15.41 -13.86
C GLU A 722 -10.83 -14.82 -13.76
N ASN A 723 -11.61 -15.32 -12.81
CA ASN A 723 -13.00 -14.93 -12.61
C ASN A 723 -13.27 -14.47 -11.15
N ASP A 724 -12.28 -14.53 -10.24
CA ASP A 724 -12.42 -13.89 -8.94
C ASP A 724 -12.33 -12.37 -9.08
N ILE A 725 -13.49 -11.70 -8.99
CA ILE A 725 -13.60 -10.25 -9.19
C ILE A 725 -12.77 -9.45 -8.17
N GLU A 726 -12.62 -9.92 -6.93
CA GLU A 726 -11.78 -9.24 -5.92
C GLU A 726 -10.32 -9.26 -6.35
N HIS A 727 -9.86 -10.38 -6.92
CA HIS A 727 -8.50 -10.50 -7.41
C HIS A 727 -8.27 -9.67 -8.68
N ILE A 728 -9.23 -9.65 -9.61
CA ILE A 728 -9.17 -8.81 -10.82
C ILE A 728 -9.08 -7.33 -10.45
N ILE A 729 -9.92 -6.87 -9.52
CA ILE A 729 -9.92 -5.47 -9.07
C ILE A 729 -8.64 -5.12 -8.33
N ALA A 730 -8.20 -5.97 -7.41
CA ALA A 730 -6.93 -5.80 -6.71
C ALA A 730 -5.77 -5.59 -7.70
N THR A 731 -5.68 -6.48 -8.69
CA THR A 731 -4.62 -6.46 -9.69
C THR A 731 -4.75 -5.26 -10.65
N HIS A 732 -5.97 -4.91 -11.05
CA HIS A 732 -6.24 -3.73 -11.87
C HIS A 732 -5.81 -2.44 -11.17
N LEU A 733 -6.22 -2.24 -9.91
CA LEU A 733 -5.86 -1.06 -9.12
C LEU A 733 -4.35 -0.98 -8.90
N LYS A 734 -3.70 -2.09 -8.53
CA LYS A 734 -2.24 -2.13 -8.34
C LYS A 734 -1.43 -1.82 -9.61
N THR A 735 -2.02 -2.00 -10.78
CA THR A 735 -1.37 -1.68 -12.07
C THR A 735 -1.70 -0.26 -12.51
N MET A 736 -2.98 0.11 -12.47
CA MET A 736 -3.47 1.38 -13.02
C MET A 736 -3.14 2.58 -12.12
N VAL A 737 -3.33 2.44 -10.80
CA VAL A 737 -3.20 3.55 -9.85
C VAL A 737 -1.78 4.13 -9.85
N PRO A 738 -0.70 3.33 -9.71
CA PRO A 738 0.66 3.87 -9.74
C PRO A 738 0.99 4.58 -11.06
N ASP A 739 0.59 4.00 -12.20
CA ASP A 739 0.94 4.54 -13.52
C ASP A 739 0.23 5.88 -13.78
N VAL A 740 -1.05 5.98 -13.40
CA VAL A 740 -1.81 7.24 -13.46
C VAL A 740 -1.17 8.31 -12.58
N LEU A 741 -0.92 7.99 -11.31
CA LEU A 741 -0.33 8.96 -10.36
C LEU A 741 1.09 9.40 -10.78
N LEU A 742 1.91 8.49 -11.33
CA LEU A 742 3.24 8.84 -11.84
C LEU A 742 3.16 9.80 -13.01
N THR A 743 2.19 9.59 -13.91
CA THR A 743 1.98 10.45 -15.07
C THR A 743 1.42 11.81 -14.65
N GLU A 744 0.44 11.85 -13.74
CA GLU A 744 -0.10 13.09 -13.18
C GLU A 744 0.99 13.91 -12.46
N LYS A 745 1.88 13.26 -11.70
CA LYS A 745 2.91 13.95 -10.88
C LYS A 745 4.21 14.27 -11.63
N PHE A 746 4.66 13.39 -12.51
CA PHE A 746 5.97 13.49 -13.18
C PHE A 746 5.89 13.59 -14.72
N GLY A 747 4.69 13.61 -15.29
CA GLY A 747 4.43 13.73 -16.73
C GLY A 747 4.46 12.41 -17.50
N ASP A 748 5.19 11.40 -17.00
CA ASP A 748 5.22 10.06 -17.58
C ASP A 748 5.60 8.99 -16.54
N THR A 749 5.28 7.72 -16.83
CA THR A 749 5.55 6.59 -15.93
C THR A 749 7.03 6.26 -15.73
N ARG A 750 7.93 6.79 -16.57
CA ARG A 750 9.39 6.64 -16.46
C ARG A 750 10.05 7.79 -15.71
N MET A 751 9.32 8.87 -15.41
CA MET A 751 9.83 10.09 -14.78
C MET A 751 10.93 10.76 -15.62
N THR A 752 10.81 10.76 -16.95
CA THR A 752 11.86 11.19 -17.87
C THR A 752 12.34 12.60 -17.59
N GLU A 753 11.41 13.52 -17.36
CA GLU A 753 11.70 14.93 -17.09
C GLU A 753 12.41 15.12 -15.73
N ALA A 754 12.01 14.36 -14.70
CA ALA A 754 12.66 14.42 -13.39
C ALA A 754 14.12 13.95 -13.48
N PHE A 755 14.38 12.83 -14.17
CA PHE A 755 15.74 12.32 -14.37
C PHE A 755 16.58 13.24 -15.25
N ARG A 756 15.99 13.86 -16.27
CA ARG A 756 16.68 14.87 -17.07
C ARG A 756 17.15 16.04 -16.21
N LYS A 757 16.27 16.62 -15.38
CA LYS A 757 16.63 17.72 -14.48
C LYS A 757 17.73 17.34 -13.48
N ILE A 758 17.66 16.13 -12.91
CA ILE A 758 18.71 15.63 -12.01
C ILE A 758 20.06 15.51 -12.75
N ASN A 759 20.06 14.96 -13.96
CA ASN A 759 21.28 14.85 -14.77
C ASN A 759 21.86 16.21 -15.14
N ASP A 760 21.02 17.15 -15.57
CA ASP A 760 21.42 18.51 -15.91
C ASP A 760 22.04 19.23 -14.69
N GLU A 761 21.46 19.02 -13.51
CA GLU A 761 21.97 19.61 -12.26
C GLU A 761 23.33 19.03 -11.84
N TYR A 762 23.49 17.70 -11.88
CA TYR A 762 24.78 17.08 -11.58
C TYR A 762 25.84 17.42 -12.61
N ALA A 763 25.49 17.55 -13.90
CA ALA A 763 26.42 18.02 -14.92
C ALA A 763 26.97 19.42 -14.58
N ALA A 764 26.10 20.34 -14.16
CA ALA A 764 26.53 21.67 -13.70
C ALA A 764 27.43 21.60 -12.46
N MET A 765 27.16 20.70 -11.50
CA MET A 765 28.04 20.49 -10.33
C MET A 765 29.40 19.90 -10.72
N VAL A 766 29.44 18.96 -11.66
CA VAL A 766 30.67 18.33 -12.17
C VAL A 766 31.53 19.35 -12.93
N ASP A 767 30.91 20.22 -13.72
CA ASP A 767 31.59 21.32 -14.41
C ASP A 767 32.19 22.33 -13.44
N ALA A 768 31.48 22.62 -12.33
CA ALA A 768 31.94 23.51 -11.27
C ALA A 768 33.00 22.87 -10.34
N ALA A 769 33.11 21.54 -10.30
CA ALA A 769 34.01 20.84 -9.40
C ALA A 769 35.49 21.08 -9.76
N LYS A 770 36.30 21.33 -8.71
CA LYS A 770 37.69 21.76 -8.85
C LYS A 770 38.69 20.61 -8.90
N SER A 771 38.24 19.38 -8.60
CA SER A 771 39.10 18.20 -8.54
C SER A 771 38.49 16.98 -9.20
N GLU A 772 39.33 16.12 -9.78
CA GLU A 772 38.89 14.86 -10.41
C GLU A 772 38.23 13.92 -9.41
N LYS A 773 38.68 13.94 -8.15
CA LYS A 773 38.08 13.17 -7.06
C LYS A 773 36.65 13.62 -6.75
N GLU A 774 36.40 14.93 -6.78
CA GLU A 774 35.08 15.51 -6.55
C GLU A 774 34.14 15.21 -7.74
N ARG A 775 34.64 15.32 -8.98
CA ARG A 775 33.91 14.91 -10.19
C ARG A 775 33.51 13.44 -10.14
N GLY A 776 34.44 12.55 -9.81
CA GLY A 776 34.17 11.12 -9.67
C GLY A 776 33.21 10.79 -8.52
N ARG A 777 33.21 11.57 -7.43
CA ARG A 777 32.20 11.44 -6.35
C ARG A 777 30.81 11.83 -6.85
N LEU A 778 30.69 13.01 -7.48
CA LEU A 778 29.42 13.53 -7.99
C LEU A 778 28.82 12.61 -9.05
N GLU A 779 29.64 12.07 -9.96
CA GLU A 779 29.15 11.15 -10.99
C GLU A 779 28.65 9.82 -10.41
N LYS A 780 29.37 9.29 -9.40
CA LYS A 780 28.93 8.09 -8.67
C LYS A 780 27.63 8.33 -7.90
N GLU A 781 27.48 9.52 -7.32
CA GLU A 781 26.28 9.92 -6.60
C GLU A 781 25.09 10.11 -7.55
N ARG A 782 25.29 10.82 -8.68
CA ARG A 782 24.32 10.96 -9.76
C ARG A 782 23.78 9.60 -10.19
N GLN A 783 24.67 8.66 -10.52
CA GLN A 783 24.27 7.31 -10.93
C GLN A 783 23.51 6.58 -9.82
N GLY A 784 24.01 6.63 -8.58
CA GLY A 784 23.36 5.98 -7.44
C GLY A 784 21.96 6.51 -7.14
N VAL A 785 21.77 7.83 -7.20
CA VAL A 785 20.47 8.48 -6.98
C VAL A 785 19.47 8.14 -8.08
N ILE A 786 19.90 8.14 -9.35
CA ILE A 786 19.04 7.74 -10.47
C ILE A 786 18.62 6.28 -10.32
N ASP A 787 19.55 5.39 -9.98
CA ASP A 787 19.26 3.97 -9.77
C ASP A 787 18.32 3.75 -8.58
N ASP A 788 18.49 4.51 -7.49
CA ASP A 788 17.62 4.44 -6.32
C ASP A 788 16.21 4.94 -6.60
N LEU A 789 16.05 6.10 -7.25
CA LEU A 789 14.75 6.64 -7.62
C LEU A 789 14.02 5.74 -8.63
N ALA A 790 14.75 5.18 -9.61
CA ALA A 790 14.19 4.21 -10.54
C ALA A 790 13.74 2.93 -9.81
N ALA A 791 14.54 2.43 -8.88
CA ALA A 791 14.17 1.25 -8.08
C ALA A 791 12.96 1.50 -7.17
N ILE A 792 12.85 2.69 -6.55
CA ILE A 792 11.68 3.09 -5.76
C ILE A 792 10.44 3.15 -6.65
N ARG A 793 10.51 3.82 -7.80
CA ARG A 793 9.44 3.86 -8.81
C ARG A 793 9.00 2.44 -9.20
N ASP A 794 9.95 1.57 -9.50
CA ASP A 794 9.67 0.20 -9.93
C ASP A 794 9.08 -0.67 -8.81
N ARG A 795 9.44 -0.41 -7.54
CA ARG A 795 8.80 -1.02 -6.36
C ARG A 795 7.35 -0.59 -6.21
N ILE A 796 7.07 0.71 -6.36
CA ILE A 796 5.70 1.25 -6.31
C ILE A 796 4.85 0.63 -7.42
N ARG A 797 5.43 0.46 -8.61
CA ARG A 797 4.79 -0.21 -9.75
C ARG A 797 4.72 -1.74 -9.61
N GLY A 798 5.42 -2.35 -8.66
CA GLY A 798 5.49 -3.81 -8.52
C GLY A 798 6.23 -4.52 -9.68
N THR A 799 7.26 -3.87 -10.24
CA THR A 799 8.13 -4.36 -11.34
C THR A 799 9.58 -4.61 -10.93
N TYR A 800 9.94 -4.17 -9.73
CA TYR A 800 11.32 -4.21 -9.27
C TYR A 800 11.91 -5.63 -9.32
N ALA A 801 13.05 -5.75 -10.01
CA ALA A 801 13.84 -6.98 -10.14
C ALA A 801 13.06 -8.21 -10.67
N ILE A 802 11.99 -8.01 -11.45
CA ILE A 802 11.29 -9.09 -12.14
C ILE A 802 12.15 -9.59 -13.30
N SER A 803 12.36 -10.91 -13.37
CA SER A 803 13.03 -11.57 -14.50
C SER A 803 12.01 -12.28 -15.38
N SER A 804 12.17 -12.20 -16.70
CA SER A 804 11.40 -12.97 -17.70
C SER A 804 11.90 -14.42 -17.83
N GLU A 805 13.11 -14.72 -17.36
CA GLU A 805 13.75 -16.03 -17.49
C GLU A 805 13.06 -17.10 -16.62
N LEU A 806 12.68 -18.22 -17.24
CA LEU A 806 11.92 -19.30 -16.57
C LEU A 806 12.59 -19.82 -15.28
N PRO A 807 13.91 -20.08 -15.22
CA PRO A 807 14.56 -20.56 -14.00
C PRO A 807 14.47 -19.57 -12.84
N MET A 808 14.70 -18.28 -13.11
CA MET A 808 14.66 -17.21 -12.12
C MET A 808 13.25 -17.02 -11.57
N ARG A 809 12.24 -17.13 -12.44
CA ARG A 809 10.82 -17.07 -12.05
C ARG A 809 10.43 -18.24 -11.16
N ASN A 810 10.88 -19.45 -11.46
CA ASN A 810 10.63 -20.63 -10.64
C ASN A 810 11.29 -20.51 -9.27
N ALA A 811 12.52 -20.01 -9.22
CA ALA A 811 13.24 -19.77 -7.98
C ALA A 811 12.55 -18.69 -7.11
N ALA A 812 12.06 -17.60 -7.71
CA ALA A 812 11.29 -16.58 -7.01
C ALA A 812 9.97 -17.13 -6.42
N ARG A 813 9.27 -17.99 -7.16
CA ARG A 813 8.08 -18.68 -6.65
C ARG A 813 8.39 -19.58 -5.46
N ALA A 814 9.44 -20.39 -5.55
CA ALA A 814 9.88 -21.23 -4.45
C ALA A 814 10.27 -20.39 -3.21
N ALA A 815 10.96 -19.26 -3.42
CA ALA A 815 11.29 -18.33 -2.35
C ALA A 815 10.03 -17.77 -1.65
N ASN A 816 8.97 -17.44 -2.40
CA ASN A 816 7.69 -17.00 -1.82
C ASN A 816 7.00 -18.12 -1.00
N VAL A 817 7.00 -19.36 -1.47
CA VAL A 817 6.47 -20.51 -0.68
C VAL A 817 7.23 -20.65 0.64
N LEU A 818 8.56 -20.57 0.60
CA LEU A 818 9.38 -20.64 1.81
C LEU A 818 9.13 -19.45 2.75
N LYS A 819 8.95 -18.23 2.22
CA LYS A 819 8.58 -17.06 3.03
C LYS A 819 7.20 -17.23 3.68
N ASN A 820 6.22 -17.78 2.99
CA ASN A 820 4.90 -18.08 3.55
C ASN A 820 4.96 -19.17 4.63
N TYR A 821 5.72 -20.23 4.38
CA TYR A 821 6.02 -21.26 5.36
C TYR A 821 6.72 -20.69 6.60
N ASN A 822 7.63 -19.71 6.40
CA ASN A 822 8.28 -19.01 7.51
C ASN A 822 7.29 -18.26 8.39
N VAL A 823 6.28 -17.62 7.81
CA VAL A 823 5.22 -16.97 8.59
C VAL A 823 4.48 -18.00 9.44
N LEU A 824 4.02 -19.12 8.85
CA LEU A 824 3.27 -20.15 9.57
C LEU A 824 4.00 -20.79 10.74
N THR A 825 5.33 -20.90 10.66
CA THR A 825 6.14 -21.63 11.65
C THR A 825 6.90 -20.71 12.61
N SER A 826 7.06 -19.42 12.27
CA SER A 826 7.87 -18.48 13.05
C SER A 826 7.09 -17.27 13.61
N MET A 827 5.85 -17.03 13.19
CA MET A 827 5.08 -15.85 13.63
C MET A 827 3.93 -16.14 14.61
N GLY A 828 3.93 -17.25 15.35
CA GLY A 828 2.83 -17.57 16.26
C GLY A 828 2.69 -16.62 17.47
N SER A 829 3.74 -15.92 17.90
CA SER A 829 3.70 -14.91 18.96
C SER A 829 3.83 -13.47 18.43
N ALA A 830 3.47 -13.25 17.16
CA ALA A 830 3.65 -11.95 16.51
C ALA A 830 2.85 -10.83 17.20
N ALA A 831 1.59 -11.07 17.60
CA ALA A 831 0.78 -10.07 18.32
C ALA A 831 1.43 -9.60 19.62
N LEU A 832 1.98 -10.53 20.41
CA LEU A 832 2.70 -10.19 21.65
C LEU A 832 3.98 -9.41 21.39
N SER A 833 4.59 -9.61 20.23
CA SER A 833 5.83 -8.94 19.83
C SER A 833 5.57 -7.54 19.26
N SER A 834 4.36 -7.27 18.78
CA SER A 834 3.93 -5.97 18.25
C SER A 834 3.24 -5.07 19.29
N LEU A 835 3.20 -5.46 20.57
CA LEU A 835 2.67 -4.59 21.63
C LEU A 835 3.33 -3.19 21.61
N PRO A 836 4.66 -3.07 21.46
CA PRO A 836 5.32 -1.77 21.46
C PRO A 836 4.97 -0.86 20.27
N ASP A 837 4.33 -1.38 19.22
CA ASP A 837 3.85 -0.56 18.08
C ASP A 837 2.86 0.53 18.55
N MET A 838 2.21 0.38 19.72
CA MET A 838 1.34 1.41 20.31
C MET A 838 2.10 2.64 20.83
N ALA A 839 3.41 2.55 21.02
CA ALA A 839 4.19 3.66 21.54
C ALA A 839 4.45 4.76 20.49
N GLY A 840 4.28 4.46 19.20
CA GLY A 840 4.51 5.42 18.13
C GLY A 840 3.64 6.68 18.25
N SER A 841 2.37 6.54 18.62
CA SER A 841 1.48 7.69 18.86
C SER A 841 1.95 8.56 20.02
N VAL A 842 2.48 7.93 21.09
CA VAL A 842 3.05 8.64 22.24
C VAL A 842 4.33 9.38 21.86
N MET A 843 5.21 8.75 21.06
CA MET A 843 6.45 9.38 20.58
C MET A 843 6.18 10.64 19.74
N ARG A 844 5.08 10.65 18.97
CA ARG A 844 4.76 11.76 18.05
C ARG A 844 3.91 12.85 18.71
N HIS A 845 2.86 12.44 19.42
CA HIS A 845 1.83 13.35 19.91
C HIS A 845 1.88 13.54 21.43
N GLY A 846 2.52 12.64 22.16
CA GLY A 846 2.62 12.65 23.61
C GLY A 846 1.56 11.78 24.28
N LEU A 847 1.77 11.51 25.58
CA LEU A 847 0.90 10.59 26.34
C LEU A 847 -0.51 11.15 26.51
N THR A 848 -0.64 12.45 26.82
CA THR A 848 -1.94 13.08 27.09
C THR A 848 -2.89 13.00 25.90
N SER A 849 -2.43 13.41 24.71
CA SER A 849 -3.23 13.32 23.48
C SER A 849 -3.56 11.87 23.14
N THR A 850 -2.59 10.97 23.27
CA THR A 850 -2.82 9.54 23.00
C THR A 850 -3.90 8.95 23.90
N PHE A 851 -3.89 9.28 25.19
CA PHE A 851 -4.92 8.81 26.12
C PHE A 851 -6.28 9.47 25.86
N ARG A 852 -6.31 10.79 25.70
CA ARG A 852 -7.54 11.55 25.47
C ARG A 852 -8.26 11.10 24.19
N ASP A 853 -7.52 10.99 23.09
CA ASP A 853 -8.13 10.86 21.77
C ASP A 853 -8.30 9.41 21.31
N ALA A 854 -7.66 8.43 21.97
CA ALA A 854 -7.75 7.02 21.59
C ALA A 854 -8.15 6.09 22.75
N TRP A 855 -7.42 6.11 23.86
CA TRP A 855 -7.68 5.16 24.97
C TRP A 855 -8.97 5.45 25.73
N VAL A 856 -9.26 6.71 26.06
CA VAL A 856 -10.51 7.09 26.74
C VAL A 856 -11.73 6.68 25.90
N PRO A 857 -11.81 7.03 24.60
CA PRO A 857 -12.88 6.56 23.72
C PRO A 857 -12.98 5.03 23.63
N PHE A 858 -11.84 4.32 23.59
CA PHE A 858 -11.84 2.87 23.59
C PHE A 858 -12.42 2.30 24.89
N PHE A 859 -12.04 2.84 26.05
CA PHE A 859 -12.61 2.42 27.34
C PHE A 859 -14.10 2.73 27.44
N GLN A 860 -14.54 3.89 26.94
CA GLN A 860 -15.97 4.23 26.86
C GLN A 860 -16.75 3.27 25.94
N PHE A 861 -16.13 2.83 24.85
CA PHE A 861 -16.70 1.78 24.00
C PHE A 861 -16.83 0.44 24.73
N LEU A 862 -15.78 0.01 25.45
CA LEU A 862 -15.81 -1.23 26.22
C LEU A 862 -16.87 -1.21 27.33
N THR A 863 -17.07 -0.07 27.98
CA THR A 863 -18.10 0.13 29.01
C THR A 863 -19.48 0.44 28.43
N GLN A 864 -19.63 0.39 27.10
CA GLN A 864 -20.87 0.69 26.37
C GLN A 864 -21.43 2.10 26.61
N GLN A 865 -20.57 3.04 27.01
CA GLN A 865 -20.91 4.44 27.23
C GLN A 865 -20.95 5.26 25.92
N SER A 866 -20.19 4.85 24.91
CA SER A 866 -20.13 5.53 23.60
C SER A 866 -19.83 4.54 22.48
N ASP A 867 -20.34 4.81 21.28
CA ASP A 867 -20.00 4.07 20.06
C ASP A 867 -18.91 4.77 19.20
N ALA A 868 -18.40 5.93 19.65
CA ALA A 868 -17.54 6.80 18.87
C ALA A 868 -16.23 6.13 18.42
N TRP A 869 -15.63 5.27 19.25
CA TRP A 869 -14.43 4.50 18.85
C TRP A 869 -14.73 3.51 17.72
N GLN A 870 -15.89 2.85 17.77
CA GLN A 870 -16.32 1.92 16.73
C GLN A 870 -16.62 2.65 15.42
N GLU A 871 -17.27 3.81 15.51
CA GLU A 871 -17.55 4.68 14.36
C GLU A 871 -16.27 5.22 13.73
N ALA A 872 -15.32 5.70 14.54
CA ALA A 872 -14.00 6.11 14.06
C ALA A 872 -13.30 4.96 13.32
N GLY A 873 -13.35 3.74 13.87
CA GLY A 873 -12.83 2.54 13.22
C GLY A 873 -13.49 2.23 11.87
N ARG A 874 -14.80 2.47 11.73
CA ARG A 874 -15.51 2.34 10.43
C ARG A 874 -15.00 3.37 9.42
N GLN A 875 -14.85 4.62 9.82
CA GLN A 875 -14.39 5.70 8.94
C GLN A 875 -12.96 5.49 8.47
N TYR A 876 -12.02 5.18 9.38
CA TYR A 876 -10.62 4.94 8.99
C TYR A 876 -10.46 3.71 8.09
N ARG A 877 -11.28 2.66 8.31
CA ARG A 877 -11.35 1.51 7.38
C ARG A 877 -11.84 1.92 5.99
N ALA A 878 -12.87 2.77 5.91
CA ALA A 878 -13.36 3.31 4.65
C ALA A 878 -12.31 4.20 3.94
N MET A 879 -11.44 4.88 4.70
CA MET A 879 -10.27 5.60 4.16
C MET A 879 -9.15 4.68 3.66
N GLY A 880 -9.23 3.36 3.86
CA GLY A 880 -8.15 2.42 3.48
C GLY A 880 -7.05 2.25 4.55
N ILE A 881 -7.31 2.69 5.79
CA ILE A 881 -6.42 2.57 6.96
C ILE A 881 -6.98 1.48 7.88
N ALA A 882 -6.14 0.76 8.65
CA ALA A 882 -6.61 -0.33 9.53
C ALA A 882 -7.42 -1.42 8.78
N VAL A 883 -6.88 -1.84 7.64
CA VAL A 883 -7.47 -2.81 6.71
C VAL A 883 -6.74 -4.16 6.74
N GLU A 884 -5.96 -4.45 7.78
CA GLU A 884 -5.13 -5.66 7.88
C GLU A 884 -5.97 -6.92 7.99
N SER A 885 -7.09 -6.88 8.72
CA SER A 885 -8.04 -8.00 8.74
C SER A 885 -8.72 -8.25 7.38
N VAL A 886 -8.73 -7.27 6.48
CA VAL A 886 -9.39 -7.42 5.17
C VAL A 886 -8.37 -7.76 4.09
N LEU A 887 -7.26 -7.04 4.02
CA LEU A 887 -6.29 -7.07 2.93
C LEU A 887 -4.96 -7.72 3.32
N ALA A 888 -4.71 -7.95 4.61
CA ALA A 888 -3.45 -8.47 5.13
C ALA A 888 -2.21 -7.74 4.56
N SER A 889 -2.25 -6.42 4.40
CA SER A 889 -1.20 -5.65 3.71
C SER A 889 0.16 -5.71 4.41
N ARG A 890 0.19 -5.80 5.74
CA ARG A 890 1.41 -6.07 6.53
C ARG A 890 1.97 -7.47 6.28
N HIS A 891 1.14 -8.44 5.85
CA HIS A 891 1.61 -9.74 5.33
C HIS A 891 2.41 -9.60 4.05
N HIS A 892 1.89 -8.82 3.12
CA HIS A 892 2.52 -8.56 1.83
C HIS A 892 3.87 -7.86 2.05
N ALA A 893 3.93 -6.91 2.98
CA ALA A 893 5.18 -6.29 3.42
C ALA A 893 6.18 -7.31 4.05
N LEU A 894 5.70 -8.28 4.85
CA LEU A 894 6.51 -9.32 5.47
C LEU A 894 7.10 -10.30 4.47
N THR A 895 6.34 -10.68 3.45
CA THR A 895 6.76 -11.67 2.46
C THR A 895 7.49 -11.04 1.30
N ASP A 896 7.47 -9.70 1.19
CA ASP A 896 7.93 -8.97 0.00
C ASP A 896 7.47 -9.69 -1.27
N THR A 897 6.23 -10.20 -1.22
CA THR A 897 5.59 -10.78 -2.38
C THR A 897 5.37 -9.58 -3.28
N LEU A 898 6.06 -9.54 -4.42
CA LEU A 898 5.57 -8.70 -5.50
C LEU A 898 4.12 -9.13 -5.67
N ASP A 899 3.19 -8.22 -5.41
CA ASP A 899 1.75 -8.50 -5.38
C ASP A 899 1.23 -9.05 -6.72
N THR A 900 2.09 -9.01 -7.73
CA THR A 900 2.02 -9.55 -9.07
C THR A 900 2.32 -11.06 -9.18
N TYR A 901 2.77 -11.71 -8.09
CA TYR A 901 2.95 -13.17 -8.02
C TYR A 901 1.70 -13.86 -7.50
N HIS A 902 0.91 -14.45 -8.40
CA HIS A 902 -0.17 -15.36 -8.02
C HIS A 902 0.31 -16.82 -7.97
N PRO A 903 -0.12 -17.61 -6.98
CA PRO A 903 0.12 -19.05 -6.92
C PRO A 903 -0.29 -19.78 -8.19
N GLN A 904 0.61 -20.59 -8.73
CA GLN A 904 0.32 -21.42 -9.90
C GLN A 904 0.03 -22.87 -9.51
N SER A 905 0.57 -23.34 -8.39
CA SER A 905 0.34 -24.70 -7.89
C SER A 905 -0.71 -24.75 -6.78
N ARG A 906 -1.31 -25.94 -6.58
CA ARG A 906 -2.23 -26.17 -5.45
C ARG A 906 -1.53 -25.93 -4.11
N VAL A 907 -0.26 -26.33 -3.99
CA VAL A 907 0.56 -26.15 -2.78
C VAL A 907 0.79 -24.67 -2.48
N GLU A 908 1.17 -23.86 -3.48
CA GLU A 908 1.35 -22.41 -3.32
C GLU A 908 0.06 -21.74 -2.84
N ARG A 909 -1.12 -22.12 -3.38
CA ARG A 909 -2.41 -21.57 -2.95
C ARG A 909 -2.79 -21.96 -1.54
N THR A 910 -2.68 -23.25 -1.21
CA THR A 910 -2.96 -23.71 0.15
C THR A 910 -2.05 -23.00 1.15
N MET A 911 -0.78 -22.81 0.79
CA MET A 911 0.18 -22.07 1.60
C MET A 911 -0.23 -20.60 1.75
N GLN A 912 -0.51 -19.88 0.66
CA GLN A 912 -0.92 -18.47 0.73
C GLN A 912 -2.23 -18.29 1.51
N TRP A 913 -3.23 -19.16 1.28
CA TRP A 913 -4.50 -19.17 2.01
C TRP A 913 -4.26 -19.40 3.51
N ALA A 914 -3.49 -20.44 3.87
CA ALA A 914 -3.18 -20.76 5.25
C ALA A 914 -2.47 -19.59 5.93
N THR A 915 -1.50 -18.98 5.25
CA THR A 915 -0.75 -17.83 5.78
C THR A 915 -1.61 -16.58 5.95
N GLY A 916 -2.52 -16.30 5.01
CA GLY A 916 -3.50 -15.23 5.15
C GLY A 916 -4.41 -15.41 6.36
N LYS A 917 -4.91 -16.64 6.60
CA LYS A 917 -5.72 -16.97 7.80
C LYS A 917 -4.90 -17.01 9.08
N PHE A 918 -3.63 -17.37 9.01
CA PHE A 918 -2.75 -17.48 10.17
C PHE A 918 -2.58 -16.15 10.91
N GLN A 919 -2.77 -15.01 10.24
CA GLN A 919 -2.72 -13.69 10.88
C GLN A 919 -3.86 -13.42 11.86
N PHE A 920 -4.98 -14.13 11.71
CA PHE A 920 -6.04 -14.15 12.70
C PHE A 920 -5.72 -15.12 13.82
N VAL A 921 -5.19 -16.31 13.48
CA VAL A 921 -4.79 -17.33 14.46
C VAL A 921 -3.73 -16.76 15.42
N ASN A 922 -2.71 -16.08 14.91
CA ASN A 922 -1.68 -15.47 15.76
C ASN A 922 -2.07 -14.08 16.32
N MET A 923 -3.31 -13.62 16.09
CA MET A 923 -3.88 -12.33 16.50
C MET A 923 -3.18 -11.07 15.93
N LEU A 924 -2.29 -11.21 14.94
CA LEU A 924 -1.55 -10.07 14.41
C LEU A 924 -2.43 -9.08 13.63
N ALA A 925 -3.32 -9.57 12.77
CA ALA A 925 -4.20 -8.72 11.97
C ALA A 925 -5.14 -7.86 12.83
N PRO A 926 -5.93 -8.44 13.77
CA PRO A 926 -6.79 -7.63 14.64
C PRO A 926 -6.00 -6.69 15.55
N TRP A 927 -4.82 -7.10 16.03
CA TRP A 927 -3.96 -6.22 16.82
C TRP A 927 -3.47 -5.01 16.02
N THR A 928 -3.05 -5.24 14.77
CA THR A 928 -2.54 -4.16 13.91
C THR A 928 -3.67 -3.21 13.52
N ASP A 929 -4.87 -3.72 13.22
CA ASP A 929 -6.05 -2.88 12.99
C ASP A 929 -6.39 -2.03 14.22
N PHE A 930 -6.41 -2.63 15.41
CA PHE A 930 -6.60 -1.90 16.67
C PHE A 930 -5.55 -0.80 16.84
N ALA A 931 -4.26 -1.12 16.68
CA ALA A 931 -3.18 -0.15 16.83
C ALA A 931 -3.30 0.99 15.79
N LYS A 932 -3.64 0.68 14.54
CA LYS A 932 -3.82 1.67 13.47
C LYS A 932 -5.05 2.55 13.69
N ILE A 933 -6.18 2.01 14.15
CA ILE A 933 -7.36 2.81 14.53
C ILE A 933 -6.99 3.83 15.60
N ASN A 934 -6.35 3.38 16.69
CA ASN A 934 -5.95 4.27 17.77
C ASN A 934 -4.93 5.32 17.28
N ALA A 935 -3.95 4.93 16.47
CA ALA A 935 -3.00 5.87 15.88
C ALA A 935 -3.69 6.91 14.98
N SER A 936 -4.63 6.49 14.13
CA SER A 936 -5.41 7.37 13.27
C SER A 936 -6.32 8.32 14.04
N MET A 937 -6.93 7.88 15.15
CA MET A 937 -7.73 8.75 16.02
C MET A 937 -6.90 9.89 16.62
N VAL A 938 -5.70 9.57 17.13
CA VAL A 938 -4.77 10.58 17.65
C VAL A 938 -4.30 11.50 16.53
N ALA A 939 -3.83 10.93 15.41
CA ALA A 939 -3.34 11.67 14.26
C ALA A 939 -4.39 12.63 13.68
N GLY A 940 -5.60 12.12 13.43
CA GLY A 940 -6.72 12.91 12.90
C GLY A 940 -7.10 14.04 13.84
N SER A 941 -7.20 13.77 15.15
CA SER A 941 -7.54 14.79 16.14
C SER A 941 -6.45 15.87 16.27
N GLU A 942 -5.17 15.48 16.26
CA GLU A 942 -4.05 16.43 16.30
C GLU A 942 -3.94 17.26 15.02
N LEU A 943 -4.15 16.64 13.86
CA LEU A 943 -4.17 17.34 12.57
C LEU A 943 -5.31 18.34 12.51
N LEU A 944 -6.54 17.95 12.88
CA LEU A 944 -7.69 18.87 12.88
C LEU A 944 -7.48 20.04 13.84
N ARG A 945 -6.91 19.79 15.03
CA ARG A 945 -6.56 20.86 15.98
C ARG A 945 -5.45 21.78 15.45
N ALA A 946 -4.43 21.23 14.81
CA ALA A 946 -3.35 22.01 14.20
C ALA A 946 -3.85 22.83 13.00
N VAL A 947 -4.69 22.24 12.16
CA VAL A 947 -5.33 22.89 11.01
C VAL A 947 -6.19 24.06 11.45
N LYS A 948 -7.06 23.85 12.45
CA LYS A 948 -7.90 24.91 13.00
C LYS A 948 -7.07 26.05 13.60
N ALA A 949 -6.05 25.72 14.40
CA ALA A 949 -5.16 26.73 14.95
C ALA A 949 -4.39 27.49 13.85
N ALA A 950 -4.02 26.81 12.76
CA ALA A 950 -3.32 27.44 11.65
C ALA A 950 -4.24 28.37 10.85
N SER A 951 -5.50 27.98 10.61
CA SER A 951 -6.50 28.85 9.95
C SER A 951 -6.83 30.09 10.79
N GLU A 952 -6.76 29.98 12.11
CA GLU A 952 -6.98 31.09 13.05
C GLU A 952 -5.70 31.93 13.30
N GLY A 953 -4.54 31.52 12.76
CA GLY A 953 -3.26 32.19 13.01
C GLY A 953 -2.71 32.00 14.44
N THR A 954 -3.22 31.02 15.19
CA THR A 954 -2.86 30.71 16.58
C THR A 954 -2.00 29.45 16.71
N ALA A 955 -1.63 28.81 15.59
CA ALA A 955 -0.83 27.60 15.58
C ALA A 955 0.54 27.80 16.22
N SER A 956 0.87 26.94 17.18
CA SER A 956 2.23 26.85 17.72
C SER A 956 3.23 26.38 16.66
N ALA A 957 4.52 26.67 16.83
CA ALA A 957 5.59 26.15 15.97
C ALA A 957 5.56 24.62 15.83
N ARG A 958 5.15 23.91 16.90
CA ARG A 958 4.95 22.45 16.86
C ARG A 958 3.81 22.05 15.93
N MET A 959 2.68 22.75 15.99
CA MET A 959 1.54 22.48 15.11
C MET A 959 1.91 22.75 13.66
N LEU A 960 2.57 23.87 13.38
CA LEU A 960 3.07 24.19 12.03
C LEU A 960 4.05 23.12 11.52
N ARG A 961 4.96 22.63 12.38
CA ARG A 961 5.83 21.50 12.06
C ARG A 961 5.04 20.23 11.73
N THR A 962 4.04 19.87 12.54
CA THR A 962 3.17 18.71 12.27
C THR A 962 2.45 18.83 10.92
N LEU A 963 1.97 20.02 10.57
CA LEU A 963 1.35 20.29 9.27
C LEU A 963 2.37 20.16 8.12
N GLY A 964 3.54 20.78 8.26
CA GLY A 964 4.63 20.70 7.28
C GLY A 964 5.14 19.27 7.02
N GLU A 965 5.32 18.50 8.09
CA GLU A 965 5.66 17.07 7.99
C GLU A 965 4.57 16.26 7.27
N SER A 966 3.30 16.67 7.42
CA SER A 966 2.14 15.99 6.84
C SER A 966 1.82 16.45 5.42
N GLY A 967 2.60 17.37 4.86
CA GLY A 967 2.37 17.93 3.53
C GLY A 967 1.14 18.84 3.46
N VAL A 968 0.71 19.40 4.61
CA VAL A 968 -0.41 20.34 4.70
C VAL A 968 0.15 21.76 4.65
N GLU A 969 -0.02 22.40 3.51
CA GLU A 969 0.33 23.81 3.34
C GLU A 969 -0.66 24.74 4.07
N PRO A 970 -0.26 25.98 4.41
CA PRO A 970 -1.15 26.92 5.12
C PRO A 970 -2.51 27.14 4.43
N HIS A 971 -2.53 27.23 3.09
CA HIS A 971 -3.77 27.41 2.33
C HIS A 971 -4.65 26.15 2.36
N MET A 972 -4.03 24.97 2.42
CA MET A 972 -4.73 23.68 2.50
C MET A 972 -5.28 23.44 3.90
N ALA A 973 -4.61 23.94 4.94
CA ALA A 973 -5.14 23.91 6.30
C ALA A 973 -6.51 24.59 6.37
N ASP A 974 -6.66 25.81 5.86
CA ASP A 974 -7.96 26.51 5.82
C ASP A 974 -9.06 25.71 5.11
N ARG A 975 -8.74 25.05 4.00
CA ARG A 975 -9.68 24.19 3.26
C ARG A 975 -10.09 22.95 4.06
N ILE A 976 -9.13 22.30 4.74
CA ILE A 976 -9.39 21.15 5.61
C ILE A 976 -10.24 21.56 6.82
N ALA A 977 -9.99 22.73 7.43
CA ALA A 977 -10.77 23.25 8.54
C ALA A 977 -12.25 23.39 8.14
N LYS A 978 -12.50 24.07 7.01
CA LYS A 978 -13.86 24.28 6.46
C LYS A 978 -14.55 22.98 6.05
N ALA A 979 -13.81 22.04 5.47
CA ALA A 979 -14.36 20.73 5.11
C ALA A 979 -14.77 19.93 6.35
N PHE A 980 -13.97 19.98 7.43
CA PHE A 980 -14.33 19.36 8.70
C PHE A 980 -15.52 20.06 9.38
N GLU A 981 -15.63 21.39 9.32
CA GLU A 981 -16.77 22.11 9.90
C GLU A 981 -18.13 21.75 9.27
N THR A 982 -18.11 21.40 7.98
CA THR A 982 -19.33 21.11 7.21
C THR A 982 -19.65 19.62 7.11
N GLY A 983 -18.64 18.76 7.07
CA GLY A 983 -18.81 17.31 6.93
C GLY A 983 -18.47 16.50 8.18
N GLY A 984 -17.62 17.02 9.07
CA GLY A 984 -17.15 16.33 10.27
C GLY A 984 -18.02 16.54 11.49
N GLU A 985 -17.79 15.74 12.53
CA GLU A 985 -18.46 15.89 13.83
C GLU A 985 -17.50 15.62 14.99
N ILE A 986 -17.86 16.13 16.18
CA ILE A 986 -17.18 15.77 17.43
C ILE A 986 -18.20 15.06 18.32
N ARG A 987 -17.98 13.77 18.60
CA ARG A 987 -18.86 12.92 19.40
C ARG A 987 -18.10 12.41 20.61
N ASP A 988 -18.59 12.70 21.81
CA ASP A 988 -17.96 12.29 23.08
C ASP A 988 -16.46 12.69 23.19
N GLY A 989 -16.10 13.84 22.60
CA GLY A 989 -14.72 14.32 22.54
C GLY A 989 -13.86 13.70 21.43
N VAL A 990 -14.38 12.73 20.68
CA VAL A 990 -13.73 12.12 19.52
C VAL A 990 -14.00 12.95 18.27
N HIS A 991 -12.94 13.30 17.55
CA HIS A 991 -13.08 13.93 16.23
C HIS A 991 -13.36 12.84 15.19
N LEU A 992 -14.56 12.87 14.61
CA LEU A 992 -15.01 11.98 13.55
C LEU A 992 -14.98 12.78 12.24
N PRO A 993 -13.96 12.60 11.39
CA PRO A 993 -13.76 13.45 10.23
C PRO A 993 -14.82 13.29 9.15
N ASN A 994 -15.48 12.13 9.01
CA ASN A 994 -16.53 11.88 8.02
C ASN A 994 -16.11 12.31 6.60
N THR A 995 -14.89 11.98 6.19
CA THR A 995 -14.29 12.49 4.92
C THR A 995 -15.08 12.11 3.67
N ALA A 996 -15.93 11.08 3.74
CA ALA A 996 -16.85 10.72 2.68
C ALA A 996 -17.83 11.85 2.30
N GLU A 997 -18.18 12.71 3.26
CA GLU A 997 -19.13 13.83 3.11
C GLU A 997 -18.44 15.14 2.69
N TRP A 998 -17.11 15.15 2.58
CA TRP A 998 -16.37 16.36 2.22
C TRP A 998 -16.56 16.67 0.73
N THR A 999 -17.04 17.87 0.43
CA THR A 999 -17.22 18.36 -0.95
C THR A 999 -15.90 18.74 -1.62
N ASP A 1000 -14.90 19.14 -0.83
CA ASP A 1000 -13.55 19.45 -1.30
C ASP A 1000 -12.72 18.16 -1.42
N ALA A 1001 -12.66 17.61 -2.63
CA ALA A 1001 -11.93 16.38 -2.92
C ALA A 1001 -10.42 16.48 -2.66
N GLU A 1002 -9.83 17.67 -2.80
CA GLU A 1002 -8.40 17.87 -2.57
C GLU A 1002 -8.09 17.95 -1.08
N ALA A 1003 -8.90 18.69 -0.31
CA ALA A 1003 -8.78 18.72 1.15
C ALA A 1003 -8.95 17.32 1.75
N ARG A 1004 -9.92 16.56 1.25
CA ARG A 1004 -10.11 15.14 1.59
C ARG A 1004 -8.85 14.32 1.32
N ARG A 1005 -8.32 14.40 0.09
CA ARG A 1005 -7.13 13.66 -0.36
C ARG A 1005 -5.92 13.96 0.54
N VAL A 1006 -5.68 15.23 0.84
CA VAL A 1006 -4.56 15.67 1.69
C VAL A 1006 -4.75 15.20 3.13
N PHE A 1007 -5.94 15.35 3.70
CA PHE A 1007 -6.21 14.93 5.07
C PHE A 1007 -6.10 13.40 5.25
N GLU A 1008 -6.76 12.61 4.39
CA GLU A 1008 -6.69 11.15 4.45
C GLU A 1008 -5.24 10.65 4.27
N GLY A 1009 -4.50 11.25 3.33
CA GLY A 1009 -3.09 10.97 3.11
C GLY A 1009 -2.21 11.29 4.33
N ALA A 1010 -2.45 12.41 4.99
CA ALA A 1010 -1.74 12.84 6.20
C ALA A 1010 -2.01 11.89 7.39
N VAL A 1011 -3.27 11.53 7.65
CA VAL A 1011 -3.64 10.59 8.71
C VAL A 1011 -3.06 9.20 8.43
N ALA A 1012 -3.15 8.72 7.19
CA ALA A 1012 -2.61 7.41 6.81
C ALA A 1012 -1.08 7.35 6.97
N ARG A 1013 -0.37 8.41 6.55
CA ARG A 1013 1.07 8.54 6.79
C ARG A 1013 1.40 8.44 8.27
N ASP A 1014 0.71 9.22 9.10
CA ASP A 1014 1.00 9.28 10.52
C ASP A 1014 0.74 7.93 11.23
N ALA A 1015 -0.35 7.26 10.85
CA ALA A 1015 -0.70 5.94 11.39
C ALA A 1015 0.34 4.85 11.04
N ASP A 1016 0.89 4.84 9.83
CA ASP A 1016 1.91 3.87 9.41
C ASP A 1016 3.33 4.23 9.89
N ILE A 1017 3.59 5.48 10.26
CA ILE A 1017 4.80 5.85 11.01
C ILE A 1017 4.68 5.40 12.45
N ALA A 1018 3.52 5.63 13.09
CA ALA A 1018 3.27 5.24 14.48
C ALA A 1018 3.27 3.70 14.63
N VAL A 1019 2.55 2.99 13.76
CA VAL A 1019 2.53 1.52 13.71
C VAL A 1019 3.48 1.05 12.62
N VAL A 1020 4.71 0.69 13.02
CA VAL A 1020 5.83 0.39 12.10
C VAL A 1020 5.41 -0.57 10.99
N THR A 1021 5.23 -0.03 9.78
CA THR A 1021 4.87 -0.77 8.57
C THR A 1021 5.98 -0.53 7.53
N PRO A 1022 6.73 -1.57 7.11
CA PRO A 1022 7.83 -1.39 6.18
C PRO A 1022 7.41 -0.80 4.82
N GLY A 1023 8.11 0.24 4.37
CA GLY A 1023 7.90 0.94 3.10
C GLY A 1023 9.14 0.98 2.19
N GLN A 1024 9.38 2.13 1.55
CA GLN A 1024 10.46 2.33 0.59
C GLN A 1024 11.85 2.49 1.24
N GLU A 1025 11.90 2.68 2.56
CA GLU A 1025 13.13 2.74 3.36
C GLU A 1025 13.92 1.42 3.41
N LYS A 1026 13.29 0.31 2.99
CA LYS A 1026 13.95 -1.00 2.94
C LYS A 1026 15.13 -0.97 1.94
N PRO A 1027 16.33 -1.47 2.31
CA PRO A 1027 17.42 -1.68 1.35
C PRO A 1027 16.96 -2.45 0.11
N LEU A 1028 17.50 -2.09 -1.07
CA LEU A 1028 17.11 -2.65 -2.37
C LEU A 1028 17.14 -4.19 -2.40
N ILE A 1029 18.19 -4.78 -1.82
CA ILE A 1029 18.38 -6.23 -1.70
C ILE A 1029 17.25 -6.96 -0.96
N MET A 1030 16.57 -6.28 -0.04
CA MET A 1030 15.45 -6.87 0.71
C MET A 1030 14.20 -7.07 -0.15
N SER A 1031 14.14 -6.41 -1.30
CA SER A 1031 13.07 -6.61 -2.28
C SER A 1031 13.47 -7.38 -3.53
N HIS A 1032 14.67 -7.95 -3.53
CA HIS A 1032 15.08 -8.83 -4.61
C HIS A 1032 14.34 -10.17 -4.49
N PRO A 1033 13.75 -10.72 -5.57
CA PRO A 1033 12.90 -11.92 -5.50
C PRO A 1033 13.55 -13.14 -4.82
N LEU A 1034 14.87 -13.30 -4.99
CA LEU A 1034 15.62 -14.41 -4.39
C LEU A 1034 16.27 -14.08 -3.04
N LEU A 1035 16.76 -12.86 -2.85
CA LEU A 1035 17.55 -12.50 -1.67
C LEU A 1035 16.66 -12.02 -0.51
N SER A 1036 15.45 -11.57 -0.80
CA SER A 1036 14.44 -11.16 0.19
C SER A 1036 14.17 -12.22 1.25
N ILE A 1037 14.32 -13.51 0.93
CA ILE A 1037 14.13 -14.61 1.90
C ILE A 1037 15.10 -14.55 3.09
N LEU A 1038 16.32 -14.04 2.88
CA LEU A 1038 17.33 -13.90 3.92
C LEU A 1038 16.98 -12.75 4.89
N PHE A 1039 16.24 -11.76 4.40
CA PHE A 1039 15.94 -10.51 5.10
C PHE A 1039 14.48 -10.37 5.55
N GLN A 1040 13.66 -11.39 5.35
CA GLN A 1040 12.19 -11.36 5.54
C GLN A 1040 11.73 -10.57 6.77
N PHE A 1041 12.19 -10.94 7.98
CA PHE A 1041 11.83 -10.27 9.23
C PHE A 1041 12.69 -9.03 9.54
N LYS A 1042 13.86 -8.90 8.91
CA LYS A 1042 14.76 -7.74 9.06
C LYS A 1042 14.25 -6.50 8.34
N SER A 1043 13.25 -6.64 7.46
CA SER A 1043 12.50 -5.52 6.87
C SER A 1043 11.89 -4.59 7.94
N PHE A 1044 11.40 -5.15 9.06
CA PHE A 1044 10.90 -4.38 10.21
C PHE A 1044 12.02 -3.68 10.97
N THR A 1045 13.20 -4.30 11.06
CA THR A 1045 14.38 -3.65 11.64
C THR A 1045 14.81 -2.45 10.79
N ALA A 1046 14.79 -2.58 9.47
CA ALA A 1046 15.08 -1.47 8.56
C ALA A 1046 14.06 -0.33 8.73
N ALA A 1047 12.77 -0.67 8.75
CA ALA A 1047 11.69 0.30 8.97
C ALA A 1047 11.81 0.99 10.35
N ALA A 1048 12.05 0.25 11.43
CA ALA A 1048 12.23 0.80 12.76
C ALA A 1048 13.49 1.69 12.87
N THR A 1049 14.54 1.39 12.10
CA THR A 1049 15.74 2.25 12.08
C THR A 1049 15.38 3.66 11.60
N GLU A 1050 14.56 3.80 10.56
CA GLU A 1050 14.19 5.11 10.03
C GLU A 1050 13.01 5.74 10.79
N ARG A 1051 11.94 4.96 11.01
CA ARG A 1051 10.67 5.42 11.59
C ARG A 1051 10.71 5.60 13.11
N VAL A 1052 11.55 4.86 13.82
CA VAL A 1052 11.66 4.91 15.29
C VAL A 1052 13.00 5.47 15.76
N LEU A 1053 14.14 5.00 15.25
CA LEU A 1053 15.42 5.48 15.76
C LEU A 1053 15.78 6.87 15.20
N ILE A 1054 15.95 6.98 13.88
CA ILE A 1054 16.45 8.22 13.25
C ILE A 1054 15.45 9.37 13.42
N SER A 1055 14.18 9.15 13.09
CA SER A 1055 13.14 10.19 13.19
C SER A 1055 13.05 10.81 14.59
N ASN A 1056 13.20 10.00 15.64
CA ASN A 1056 13.12 10.46 17.02
C ASN A 1056 14.44 11.10 17.48
N LEU A 1057 15.59 10.62 16.98
CA LEU A 1057 16.87 11.31 17.15
C LEU A 1057 16.91 12.69 16.47
N GLN A 1058 16.10 12.92 15.42
CA GLN A 1058 15.95 14.24 14.81
C GLN A 1058 15.01 15.15 15.62
N ARG A 1059 13.94 14.62 16.22
CA ARG A 1059 12.95 15.41 17.00
C ARG A 1059 13.45 15.86 18.36
N ARG A 1060 14.09 14.96 19.13
CA ARG A 1060 14.66 15.23 20.46
C ARG A 1060 13.74 16.03 21.40
N ASP A 1061 12.45 15.71 21.42
CA ASP A 1061 11.45 16.40 22.25
C ASP A 1061 10.94 15.53 23.42
N ALA A 1062 10.10 16.12 24.27
CA ALA A 1062 9.60 15.44 25.48
C ALA A 1062 8.69 14.25 25.13
N GLN A 1063 8.01 14.31 23.99
CA GLN A 1063 7.11 13.25 23.52
C GLN A 1063 7.91 12.02 23.10
N VAL A 1064 9.05 12.21 22.42
CA VAL A 1064 10.01 11.12 22.14
C VAL A 1064 10.39 10.39 23.42
N LEU A 1065 10.77 11.11 24.48
CA LEU A 1065 11.16 10.49 25.75
C LEU A 1065 10.00 9.72 26.40
N GLN A 1066 8.80 10.32 26.44
CA GLN A 1066 7.59 9.66 26.94
C GLN A 1066 7.31 8.37 26.17
N GLY A 1067 7.39 8.42 24.85
CA GLY A 1067 7.14 7.28 23.99
C GLY A 1067 8.21 6.20 24.08
N MET A 1068 9.48 6.56 24.28
CA MET A 1068 10.55 5.60 24.56
C MET A 1068 10.30 4.85 25.88
N ILE A 1069 9.96 5.57 26.96
CA ILE A 1069 9.64 4.96 28.26
C ILE A 1069 8.42 4.04 28.13
N PHE A 1070 7.36 4.51 27.45
CA PHE A 1070 6.17 3.71 27.21
C PHE A 1070 6.46 2.46 26.36
N SER A 1071 7.28 2.60 25.31
CA SER A 1071 7.76 1.49 24.48
C SER A 1071 8.58 0.48 25.28
N MET A 1072 9.46 0.95 26.18
CA MET A 1072 10.19 0.08 27.10
C MET A 1072 9.24 -0.70 28.02
N GLY A 1073 8.23 -0.04 28.59
CA GLY A 1073 7.19 -0.70 29.40
C GLY A 1073 6.44 -1.79 28.62
N LEU A 1074 6.00 -1.48 27.39
CA LEU A 1074 5.38 -2.46 26.49
C LEU A 1074 6.35 -3.58 26.08
N GLY A 1075 7.64 -3.27 25.97
CA GLY A 1075 8.71 -4.24 25.71
C GLY A 1075 8.91 -5.21 26.87
N MET A 1076 8.90 -4.71 28.11
CA MET A 1076 8.93 -5.53 29.33
C MET A 1076 7.69 -6.42 29.43
N LEU A 1077 6.51 -5.89 29.13
CA LEU A 1077 5.28 -6.66 29.07
C LEU A 1077 5.37 -7.77 28.01
N SER A 1078 5.83 -7.43 26.80
CA SER A 1078 6.06 -8.39 25.73
C SER A 1078 7.03 -9.50 26.17
N TYR A 1079 8.10 -9.15 26.90
CA TYR A 1079 9.04 -10.11 27.47
C TYR A 1079 8.37 -11.07 28.45
N LYS A 1080 7.60 -10.53 29.41
CA LYS A 1080 6.88 -11.34 30.40
C LYS A 1080 5.87 -12.28 29.74
N LEU A 1081 5.05 -11.79 28.81
CA LEU A 1081 4.04 -12.59 28.13
C LEU A 1081 4.67 -13.69 27.26
N ASN A 1082 5.76 -13.38 26.54
CA ASN A 1082 6.49 -14.40 25.76
C ASN A 1082 7.17 -15.45 26.66
N SER A 1083 7.68 -15.05 27.82
CA SER A 1083 8.29 -15.97 28.78
C SER A 1083 7.24 -16.90 29.40
N LEU A 1084 6.09 -16.35 29.80
CA LEU A 1084 4.96 -17.09 30.38
C LEU A 1084 4.31 -18.07 29.40
N THR A 1085 4.14 -17.65 28.14
CA THR A 1085 3.59 -18.52 27.07
C THR A 1085 4.61 -19.52 26.56
N GLY A 1086 5.90 -19.20 26.69
CA GLY A 1086 7.00 -20.08 26.31
C GLY A 1086 7.51 -21.02 27.40
N GLY A 1087 6.94 -20.98 28.61
CA GLY A 1087 7.35 -21.82 29.74
C GLY A 1087 8.78 -21.57 30.21
N SER A 1088 9.32 -20.36 29.96
CA SER A 1088 10.67 -19.98 30.35
C SER A 1088 10.62 -19.01 31.55
N PRO A 1089 11.49 -19.15 32.56
CA PRO A 1089 11.55 -18.19 33.65
C PRO A 1089 12.00 -16.82 33.15
N THR A 1090 11.47 -15.76 33.76
CA THR A 1090 11.97 -14.40 33.54
C THR A 1090 13.26 -14.17 34.32
N SER A 1091 14.06 -13.18 33.93
CA SER A 1091 15.26 -12.82 34.71
C SER A 1091 14.89 -12.13 36.02
N ASP A 1092 15.70 -12.35 37.05
CA ASP A 1092 15.60 -11.66 38.35
C ASP A 1092 16.35 -10.32 38.36
N LYS A 1093 17.17 -10.05 37.33
CA LYS A 1093 17.96 -8.82 37.20
C LYS A 1093 17.19 -7.72 36.47
N PRO A 1094 16.98 -6.53 37.06
CA PRO A 1094 16.35 -5.40 36.38
C PRO A 1094 17.08 -4.97 35.08
N GLN A 1095 18.41 -5.11 35.05
CA GLN A 1095 19.24 -4.81 33.89
C GLN A 1095 18.85 -5.67 32.67
N ASP A 1096 18.50 -6.94 32.89
CA ASP A 1096 18.02 -7.82 31.83
C ASP A 1096 16.64 -7.43 31.33
N TRP A 1097 15.77 -6.93 32.20
CA TRP A 1097 14.46 -6.39 31.81
C TRP A 1097 14.61 -5.14 30.96
N VAL A 1098 15.51 -4.23 31.31
CA VAL A 1098 15.82 -3.02 30.53
C VAL A 1098 16.37 -3.40 29.15
N LYS A 1099 17.31 -4.35 29.09
CA LYS A 1099 17.81 -4.91 27.82
C LYS A 1099 16.67 -5.49 26.97
N GLU A 1100 15.83 -6.34 27.55
CA GLU A 1100 14.68 -6.92 26.85
C GLU A 1100 13.68 -5.85 26.40
N ALA A 1101 13.47 -4.81 27.20
CA ALA A 1101 12.62 -3.67 26.90
C ALA A 1101 13.10 -2.90 25.67
N ILE A 1102 14.38 -2.52 25.64
CA ILE A 1102 14.99 -1.77 24.53
C ILE A 1102 14.91 -2.60 23.24
N SER A 1103 15.25 -3.88 23.34
CA SER A 1103 15.16 -4.81 22.22
C SER A 1103 13.71 -4.92 21.75
N ARG A 1104 12.73 -5.15 22.65
CA ARG A 1104 11.29 -5.40 22.32
C ARG A 1104 10.58 -4.18 21.81
N GLY A 1105 10.96 -3.01 22.30
CA GLY A 1105 10.58 -1.73 21.70
C GLY A 1105 11.18 -1.45 20.32
N ASN A 1106 12.10 -2.29 19.82
CA ASN A 1106 12.84 -2.08 18.57
C ASN A 1106 13.51 -0.69 18.48
N LEU A 1107 13.92 -0.13 19.61
CA LEU A 1107 14.37 1.26 19.72
C LEU A 1107 15.71 1.52 19.01
N LEU A 1108 16.51 0.48 18.78
CA LEU A 1108 17.87 0.59 18.24
C LEU A 1108 18.01 0.12 16.78
N GLY A 1109 16.95 -0.38 16.14
CA GLY A 1109 16.99 -0.80 14.73
C GLY A 1109 18.19 -1.71 14.39
N TRP A 1110 18.95 -1.35 13.36
CA TRP A 1110 20.13 -2.11 12.92
C TRP A 1110 21.26 -2.25 13.95
N PHE A 1111 21.39 -1.32 14.89
CA PHE A 1111 22.41 -1.42 15.95
C PHE A 1111 22.18 -2.63 16.83
N GLU A 1112 20.92 -2.96 17.11
CA GLU A 1112 20.57 -4.14 17.89
C GLU A 1112 20.91 -5.44 17.16
N GLU A 1113 20.68 -5.49 15.84
CA GLU A 1113 21.05 -6.65 15.03
C GLU A 1113 22.57 -6.84 14.95
N GLY A 1114 23.31 -5.74 14.81
CA GLY A 1114 24.77 -5.74 14.87
C GLY A 1114 25.28 -6.20 16.23
N ASN A 1115 24.73 -5.66 17.33
CA ASN A 1115 25.07 -6.04 18.69
C ASN A 1115 24.77 -7.52 18.94
N ALA A 1116 23.58 -7.99 18.60
CA ALA A 1116 23.19 -9.38 18.82
C ALA A 1116 24.04 -10.36 17.98
N LEU A 1117 24.44 -10.00 16.76
CA LEU A 1117 25.37 -10.79 15.95
C LEU A 1117 26.78 -10.82 16.56
N ALA A 1118 27.31 -9.67 16.98
CA ALA A 1118 28.62 -9.56 17.63
C ALA A 1118 28.66 -10.35 18.94
N SER A 1119 27.64 -10.20 19.77
CA SER A 1119 27.45 -10.95 21.02
C SER A 1119 27.46 -12.45 20.74
N LYS A 1120 26.73 -12.95 19.73
CA LYS A 1120 26.79 -14.37 19.39
C LYS A 1120 28.12 -14.85 18.82
N ALA A 1121 28.70 -14.10 17.89
CA ALA A 1121 29.98 -14.46 17.27
C ALA A 1121 31.10 -14.56 18.30
N THR A 1122 31.04 -13.71 19.33
CA THR A 1122 32.00 -13.67 20.44
C THR A 1122 31.57 -14.47 21.67
N ARG A 1123 30.47 -15.24 21.59
CA ARG A 1123 29.89 -16.00 22.72
C ARG A 1123 29.65 -15.14 23.98
N GLY A 1124 29.17 -13.92 23.75
CA GLY A 1124 28.87 -12.90 24.75
C GLY A 1124 30.03 -11.96 25.05
N GLY A 1125 31.21 -12.16 24.45
CA GLY A 1125 32.40 -11.33 24.69
C GLY A 1125 32.22 -9.85 24.35
N VAL A 1126 31.42 -9.53 23.32
CA VAL A 1126 31.10 -8.16 22.89
C VAL A 1126 29.59 -7.98 22.89
N ASP A 1127 29.05 -7.27 23.88
CA ASP A 1127 27.62 -6.95 23.98
C ASP A 1127 27.44 -5.61 24.70
N ILE A 1128 26.80 -4.64 24.03
CA ILE A 1128 26.59 -3.28 24.58
C ILE A 1128 25.82 -3.29 25.89
N TYR A 1129 24.97 -4.29 26.12
CA TYR A 1129 24.17 -4.37 27.34
C TYR A 1129 24.96 -4.82 28.57
N ARG A 1130 26.20 -5.29 28.39
CA ARG A 1130 27.10 -5.56 29.53
C ARG A 1130 27.50 -4.27 30.25
N MET A 1131 27.49 -3.13 29.56
CA MET A 1131 27.76 -1.82 30.17
C MET A 1131 26.71 -1.45 31.24
N ILE A 1132 25.47 -1.90 31.06
CA ILE A 1132 24.40 -1.72 32.05
C ILE A 1132 24.30 -2.91 33.01
N GLY A 1133 25.26 -3.84 33.02
CA GLY A 1133 25.29 -5.00 33.91
C GLY A 1133 24.39 -6.18 33.51
N ALA A 1134 23.82 -6.18 32.29
CA ALA A 1134 23.04 -7.31 31.79
C ALA A 1134 23.98 -8.43 31.30
N ASP A 1135 23.64 -9.68 31.63
CA ASP A 1135 24.51 -10.84 31.39
C ASP A 1135 23.81 -12.01 30.69
N LYS A 1136 22.48 -12.00 30.59
CA LYS A 1136 21.75 -13.01 29.81
C LYS A 1136 21.76 -12.68 28.30
N PRO A 1137 21.69 -13.67 27.40
CA PRO A 1137 21.42 -13.39 25.99
C PRO A 1137 19.99 -12.87 25.80
N LEU A 1138 19.78 -12.06 24.76
CA LEU A 1138 18.45 -11.59 24.35
C LEU A 1138 17.52 -12.77 24.03
N SER A 1139 16.37 -12.81 24.70
CA SER A 1139 15.41 -13.91 24.66
C SER A 1139 14.90 -14.21 23.24
N ARG A 1140 14.68 -13.18 22.41
CA ARG A 1140 14.24 -13.34 21.01
C ARG A 1140 15.30 -13.99 20.12
N TYR A 1141 16.57 -13.81 20.45
CA TYR A 1141 17.71 -14.25 19.64
C TYR A 1141 18.35 -15.51 20.20
N ALA A 1142 18.05 -15.88 21.45
CA ALA A 1142 18.68 -16.99 22.17
C ALA A 1142 18.61 -18.34 21.43
N SER A 1143 17.57 -18.57 20.63
CA SER A 1143 17.39 -19.83 19.88
C SER A 1143 18.03 -19.86 18.49
N ARG A 1144 18.61 -18.76 18.01
CA ARG A 1144 19.20 -18.65 16.67
C ARG A 1144 20.72 -18.76 16.74
N SER A 1145 21.37 -19.52 15.86
CA SER A 1145 22.83 -19.46 15.72
C SER A 1145 23.28 -18.12 15.11
N ALA A 1146 24.59 -17.84 15.12
CA ALA A 1146 25.14 -16.68 14.41
C ALA A 1146 24.88 -16.77 12.89
N MET A 1147 24.95 -17.98 12.34
CA MET A 1147 24.66 -18.25 10.93
C MET A 1147 23.17 -18.03 10.61
N ASP A 1148 22.26 -18.47 11.47
CA ASP A 1148 20.81 -18.24 11.28
C ASP A 1148 20.45 -16.75 11.39
N GLN A 1149 21.19 -16.00 12.21
CA GLN A 1149 21.00 -14.56 12.35
C GLN A 1149 21.46 -13.78 11.12
N LEU A 1150 22.46 -14.30 10.39
CA LEU A 1150 22.98 -13.72 9.15
C LEU A 1150 22.16 -14.12 7.92
N LEU A 1151 21.89 -15.42 7.76
CA LEU A 1151 21.22 -16.00 6.58
C LEU A 1151 19.69 -16.05 6.71
N GLY A 1152 19.15 -15.61 7.84
CA GLY A 1152 17.71 -15.54 8.07
C GLY A 1152 17.07 -16.88 8.48
N PRO A 1153 15.75 -16.87 8.71
CA PRO A 1153 15.01 -17.98 9.33
C PRO A 1153 15.01 -19.27 8.48
N THR A 1154 15.21 -19.17 7.17
CA THR A 1154 15.21 -20.32 6.26
C THR A 1154 16.45 -21.19 6.44
N ALA A 1155 17.62 -20.60 6.71
CA ALA A 1155 18.86 -21.34 6.91
C ALA A 1155 18.77 -22.28 8.12
N GLY A 1156 18.25 -21.78 9.24
CA GLY A 1156 18.04 -22.59 10.45
C GLY A 1156 17.02 -23.71 10.27
N LYS A 1157 16.03 -23.54 9.37
CA LYS A 1157 15.04 -24.58 9.06
C LYS A 1157 15.58 -25.66 8.15
N ILE A 1158 16.41 -25.31 7.18
CA ILE A 1158 17.15 -26.30 6.38
C ILE A 1158 18.03 -27.14 7.30
N GLY A 1159 18.74 -26.51 8.24
CA GLY A 1159 19.49 -27.22 9.29
C GLY A 1159 18.61 -28.15 10.13
N GLY A 1160 17.42 -27.69 10.54
CA GLY A 1160 16.46 -28.51 11.29
C GLY A 1160 15.86 -29.68 10.51
N ILE A 1161 15.63 -29.53 9.20
CA ILE A 1161 15.19 -30.64 8.32
C ILE A 1161 16.31 -31.68 8.18
N ILE A 1162 17.56 -31.25 7.97
CA ILE A 1162 18.72 -32.15 7.87
C ILE A 1162 18.91 -32.92 9.18
N GLN A 1163 18.83 -32.24 10.32
CA GLN A 1163 18.89 -32.88 11.65
C GLN A 1163 17.74 -33.88 11.84
N GLY A 1164 16.51 -33.52 11.47
CA GLY A 1164 15.35 -34.41 11.56
C GLY A 1164 15.48 -35.66 10.68
N VAL A 1165 15.94 -35.52 9.43
CA VAL A 1165 16.19 -36.65 8.52
C VAL A 1165 17.32 -37.55 9.03
N GLN A 1166 18.39 -36.96 9.56
CA GLN A 1166 19.49 -37.71 10.18
C GLN A 1166 19.02 -38.49 11.41
N ALA A 1167 18.22 -37.88 12.29
CA ALA A 1167 17.64 -38.54 13.46
C ALA A 1167 16.69 -39.70 13.09
N VAL A 1168 15.88 -39.53 12.04
CA VAL A 1168 15.01 -40.62 11.51
C VAL A 1168 15.84 -41.77 10.92
N SER A 1169 16.97 -41.47 10.28
CA SER A 1169 17.87 -42.49 9.73
C SER A 1169 18.73 -43.20 10.78
N ARG A 1170 18.82 -42.64 11.99
CA ARG A 1170 19.57 -43.19 13.13
C ARG A 1170 18.73 -43.13 14.41
N PRO A 1171 17.70 -44.00 14.54
CA PRO A 1171 16.74 -43.93 15.65
C PRO A 1171 17.37 -44.03 17.06
N SER A 1172 18.53 -44.68 17.18
CA SER A 1172 19.28 -44.82 18.42
C SER A 1172 19.99 -43.54 18.89
N GLU A 1173 20.11 -42.53 18.02
CA GLU A 1173 20.76 -41.23 18.33
C GLU A 1173 19.73 -40.11 18.59
N TRP A 1174 18.42 -40.40 18.48
CA TRP A 1174 17.34 -39.43 18.65
C TRP A 1174 17.28 -38.91 20.10
N ASN A 1175 17.34 -37.59 20.28
CA ASN A 1175 17.18 -36.92 21.57
C ASN A 1175 16.08 -35.82 21.55
N GLU A 1176 15.78 -35.22 22.71
CA GLU A 1176 14.76 -34.16 22.83
C GLU A 1176 15.01 -32.96 21.90
N ALA A 1177 16.27 -32.61 21.60
CA ALA A 1177 16.56 -31.50 20.68
C ALA A 1177 16.12 -31.81 19.26
N ASP A 1178 16.16 -33.08 18.83
CA ASP A 1178 15.68 -33.52 17.52
C ASP A 1178 14.14 -33.45 17.44
N SER A 1179 13.44 -33.91 18.49
CA SER A 1179 11.98 -33.76 18.60
C SER A 1179 11.56 -32.29 18.53
N LYS A 1180 12.29 -31.42 19.22
CA LYS A 1180 12.07 -29.98 19.22
C LYS A 1180 12.39 -29.35 17.85
N ALA A 1181 13.41 -29.82 17.16
CA ALA A 1181 13.75 -29.38 15.81
C ALA A 1181 12.66 -29.74 14.80
N ILE A 1182 12.13 -30.97 14.87
CA ILE A 1182 11.00 -31.43 14.06
C ILE A 1182 9.74 -30.63 14.36
N ARG A 1183 9.41 -30.43 15.65
CA ARG A 1183 8.25 -29.62 16.05
C ARG A 1183 8.33 -28.19 15.51
N ARG A 1184 9.50 -27.56 15.46
CA ARG A 1184 9.67 -26.20 14.93
C ARG A 1184 9.29 -26.06 13.45
N LEU A 1185 9.18 -27.17 12.71
CA LEU A 1185 8.70 -27.23 11.34
C LEU A 1185 7.16 -27.28 11.24
N VAL A 1186 6.46 -27.56 12.35
CA VAL A 1186 4.99 -27.64 12.38
C VAL A 1186 4.39 -26.24 12.36
N ALA A 1187 3.50 -25.99 11.40
CA ALA A 1187 2.76 -24.74 11.30
C ALA A 1187 1.93 -24.49 12.57
N GLY A 1188 1.96 -23.25 13.08
CA GLY A 1188 1.20 -22.83 14.25
C GLY A 1188 1.69 -23.36 15.60
N GLN A 1189 2.76 -24.13 15.65
CA GLN A 1189 3.29 -24.70 16.90
C GLN A 1189 3.70 -23.64 17.94
N ASN A 1190 4.03 -22.43 17.49
CA ASN A 1190 4.45 -21.30 18.31
C ASN A 1190 3.33 -20.29 18.56
N VAL A 1191 2.08 -20.60 18.21
CA VAL A 1191 0.93 -19.77 18.57
C VAL A 1191 0.84 -19.71 20.08
N PHE A 1192 0.87 -18.49 20.65
CA PHE A 1192 1.16 -18.29 22.07
C PHE A 1192 0.18 -18.98 23.02
N TYR A 1193 -1.07 -19.20 22.60
CA TYR A 1193 -2.09 -19.93 23.37
C TYR A 1193 -2.15 -21.44 23.04
N LEU A 1194 -1.53 -21.91 21.95
CA LEU A 1194 -1.44 -23.34 21.59
C LEU A 1194 -0.10 -23.97 21.99
N ARG A 1195 0.93 -23.16 22.25
CA ARG A 1195 2.30 -23.61 22.47
C ARG A 1195 2.42 -24.66 23.59
N ARG A 1196 1.70 -24.46 24.70
CA ARG A 1196 1.68 -25.41 25.84
C ARG A 1196 1.11 -26.78 25.46
N LEU A 1197 0.09 -26.81 24.58
CA LEU A 1197 -0.46 -28.07 24.08
C LEU A 1197 0.58 -28.83 23.28
N PHE A 1198 1.29 -28.15 22.37
CA PHE A 1198 2.37 -28.77 21.61
C PHE A 1198 3.56 -29.20 22.50
N ASP A 1199 3.86 -28.47 23.57
CA ASP A 1199 4.87 -28.88 24.58
C ASP A 1199 4.47 -30.20 25.25
N GLN A 1200 3.18 -30.36 25.59
CA GLN A 1200 2.67 -31.59 26.18
C GLN A 1200 2.66 -32.76 25.19
N VAL A 1201 2.28 -32.51 23.93
CA VAL A 1201 2.32 -33.53 22.87
C VAL A 1201 3.75 -33.99 22.60
N GLU A 1202 4.72 -33.08 22.53
CA GLU A 1202 6.14 -33.40 22.36
C GLU A 1202 6.66 -34.23 23.54
N ALA A 1203 6.39 -33.80 24.77
CA ALA A 1203 6.81 -34.53 25.97
C ALA A 1203 6.19 -35.94 26.05
N SER A 1204 4.91 -36.05 25.71
CA SER A 1204 4.20 -37.34 25.67
C SER A 1204 4.75 -38.26 24.58
N GLY A 1205 5.04 -37.72 23.40
CA GLY A 1205 5.69 -38.45 22.31
C GLY A 1205 7.08 -38.93 22.71
N ASN A 1206 7.91 -38.06 23.28
CA ASN A 1206 9.25 -38.42 23.75
C ASN A 1206 9.21 -39.54 24.79
N ASN A 1207 8.27 -39.46 25.74
CA ASN A 1207 8.03 -40.53 26.72
C ASN A 1207 7.63 -41.85 26.05
N ALA A 1208 6.68 -41.81 25.10
CA ALA A 1208 6.17 -43.00 24.44
C ALA A 1208 7.24 -43.73 23.60
N PHE A 1209 8.19 -42.99 23.03
CA PHE A 1209 9.29 -43.54 22.23
C PHE A 1209 10.59 -43.75 23.02
N GLY A 1210 10.59 -43.55 24.33
CA GLY A 1210 11.77 -43.74 25.18
C GLY A 1210 12.91 -42.76 24.87
N ILE A 1211 12.60 -41.59 24.31
CA ILE A 1211 13.58 -40.56 23.96
C ILE A 1211 14.04 -39.87 25.24
N PRO A 1212 15.36 -39.81 25.52
CA PRO A 1212 15.88 -39.20 26.73
C PRO A 1212 15.56 -37.70 26.76
N MET A 1213 14.81 -37.27 27.79
CA MET A 1213 14.51 -35.87 28.05
C MET A 1213 15.56 -35.26 28.98
N LYS A 1214 15.93 -33.99 28.74
CA LYS A 1214 16.73 -33.23 29.70
C LYS A 1214 15.94 -33.08 30.99
N ALA A 1215 16.58 -33.39 32.13
CA ALA A 1215 16.01 -33.11 33.44
C ALA A 1215 15.60 -31.63 33.49
N LYS A 1216 14.31 -31.37 33.78
CA LYS A 1216 13.87 -30.01 34.07
C LYS A 1216 14.68 -29.52 35.27
N PRO A 1217 15.22 -28.29 35.25
CA PRO A 1217 15.78 -27.72 36.46
C PRO A 1217 14.69 -27.71 37.52
N GLU A 1218 14.90 -28.47 38.59
CA GLU A 1218 14.04 -28.47 39.77
C GLU A 1218 14.06 -27.06 40.36
N ASN A 1219 12.85 -26.50 40.56
CA ASN A 1219 12.53 -25.29 41.31
C ASN A 1219 13.70 -24.37 41.70
N ARG A 1220 13.84 -23.25 40.98
CA ARG A 1220 14.34 -21.99 41.53
C ARG A 1220 13.50 -20.84 41.03
#